data_AF-A0A8A1LC72-F1
#
_entry.id   AF-A0A8A1LC72-F1
#
_cell.length_a   1.000
_cell.length_b   1.000
_cell.length_c   1.000
_cell.angle_alpha   90.00
_cell.angle_beta   90.00
_cell.angle_gamma   90.00
#
_symmetry.space_group_name_H-M   'P 1'
#
loop_
_entity.id
_entity.type
_entity.pdbx_description
1 polymer ?
#
loop_
_entity_poly.entity_id
_entity_poly.type
_entity_poly.pdbx_seq_one_letter_code
_entity_poly.pdbx_strand_id
1 'polypeptide(L)'
;MGYADMNQVGTGLRQRIYSRAFIVGSTKNRDNRFVYLVLDNASGDTAIRQGILDGLSSLGGEYSRYGKMNVAVTGTHSHAGPGAWLNYLLPQITSLGFDKQSYQAIVDGALLSIKRAHQSLAPGRLTFGSTEVEDANINRSPSAYLANPEEERKRYTSDVDKTMTLLKFDRLADQKTIGILTFYPVHGTSLFGNNTLVAGDNKGVAAYLFERNVKDDVEYADDFVAGFSQSNVGDTSPNTLGAWCEDGSGLRCTFKESTCGGKTTGCHGRGPYFREMDQGTKSCFENGRRQFSAAKDLVAKMKSTSVKIHGADSVAAFHTFKDFSNFTFRSPLDAGRGDLETCYASLGFSFAAGTTDGPGVFDFTQNATGGSTKNPFWYFARDLLHAPSEKQKKCQEPKTILLDVGESQLPYAWSPNIVDVQLLRVGQMIIIVSPGEASTMAGRRWKDAIAKSATDILGISDPIAVLGGPANTYTHYITTEEEYSVQRYEGGSTLYGPHTLAAHMNLTLTYLPYLRDTPSRKKLPPLPMGPDPPVNTDISYSFITPVAYDTAPIRKSFGDVISSPEKSKTYKPGDTVKTKFIGANPRNNLKLEGTFTAVEYSAPGSNSWEVVRDDFDWTLVYHWKRVNPVIGTSEVTVEWLIDDDFYSVGNPRKLKSGTYRMRYFGDSKKLNGDISQFEGTGDTFQVQV
;
A
#
# COMPACT_ATOMS: atom_id res chain seq x y z
N MET A 1 -1.29 5.21 -8.66
CA MET A 1 -2.66 5.05 -8.11
C MET A 1 -2.66 5.60 -6.71
N GLY A 2 -3.65 6.40 -6.33
CA GLY A 2 -3.77 6.96 -4.97
C GLY A 2 -4.03 8.46 -4.98
N TYR A 3 -3.20 9.24 -5.68
CA TYR A 3 -3.32 10.71 -5.74
C TYR A 3 -4.53 11.24 -6.53
N ALA A 4 -5.26 10.37 -7.22
CA ALA A 4 -6.42 10.73 -8.04
C ALA A 4 -6.13 11.80 -9.12
N ASP A 5 -4.90 11.82 -9.66
CA ASP A 5 -4.49 12.71 -10.75
C ASP A 5 -4.39 11.95 -12.09
N MET A 6 -5.18 12.36 -13.07
CA MET A 6 -5.16 11.79 -14.43
C MET A 6 -3.85 12.04 -15.18
N ASN A 7 -3.06 13.03 -14.76
CA ASN A 7 -1.76 13.33 -15.35
C ASN A 7 -0.63 12.45 -14.78
N GLN A 8 -0.87 11.74 -13.66
CA GLN A 8 0.10 10.83 -13.06
C GLN A 8 0.14 9.49 -13.82
N VAL A 9 0.66 9.52 -15.03
CA VAL A 9 0.77 8.35 -15.92
C VAL A 9 2.17 7.73 -15.80
N GLY A 10 2.25 6.41 -15.69
CA GLY A 10 3.51 5.69 -15.55
C GLY A 10 4.49 5.92 -16.71
N THR A 11 5.71 6.38 -16.41
CA THR A 11 6.79 6.62 -17.38
C THR A 11 7.99 5.71 -17.17
N GLY A 12 7.94 4.78 -16.23
CA GLY A 12 9.07 3.92 -15.94
C GLY A 12 8.96 3.17 -14.62
N LEU A 13 10.10 2.67 -14.17
CA LEU A 13 10.25 1.83 -12.98
C LEU A 13 11.49 2.28 -12.20
N ARG A 14 11.31 2.57 -10.92
CA ARG A 14 12.41 2.79 -9.96
C ARG A 14 12.64 1.58 -9.08
N GLN A 15 11.56 0.90 -8.70
CA GLN A 15 11.61 -0.28 -7.84
C GLN A 15 10.46 -1.20 -8.23
N ARG A 16 10.75 -2.49 -8.40
CA ARG A 16 9.72 -3.52 -8.51
C ARG A 16 8.79 -3.49 -7.30
N ILE A 17 7.53 -3.82 -7.53
CA ILE A 17 6.51 -3.99 -6.51
C ILE A 17 6.26 -5.48 -6.29
N TYR A 18 6.11 -5.91 -5.04
CA TYR A 18 6.04 -7.31 -4.67
C TYR A 18 4.74 -7.67 -3.97
N SER A 19 4.41 -8.97 -4.03
CA SER A 19 3.48 -9.61 -3.10
C SER A 19 4.29 -10.44 -2.11
N ARG A 20 4.15 -10.15 -0.81
CA ARG A 20 4.79 -10.91 0.28
C ARG A 20 3.72 -11.67 1.06
N ALA A 21 3.81 -12.99 1.10
CA ALA A 21 2.82 -13.86 1.72
C ALA A 21 3.34 -14.49 3.01
N PHE A 22 2.56 -14.36 4.08
CA PHE A 22 2.82 -14.98 5.38
C PHE A 22 1.74 -16.00 5.68
N ILE A 23 2.12 -17.28 5.79
CA ILE A 23 1.19 -18.35 6.14
C ILE A 23 1.49 -18.83 7.55
N VAL A 24 0.49 -18.74 8.43
CA VAL A 24 0.55 -19.27 9.79
C VAL A 24 -0.45 -20.41 9.91
N GLY A 25 0.00 -21.53 10.46
CA GLY A 25 -0.81 -22.74 10.59
C GLY A 25 -0.58 -23.47 11.90
N SER A 26 -1.63 -24.11 12.41
CA SER A 26 -1.55 -24.97 13.58
C SER A 26 -0.80 -26.25 13.25
N THR A 27 0.11 -26.68 14.14
CA THR A 27 0.78 -27.99 13.99
C THR A 27 -0.15 -29.15 14.32
N LYS A 28 -1.23 -28.89 15.07
CA LYS A 28 -2.22 -29.88 15.51
C LYS A 28 -3.36 -30.09 14.50
N ASN A 29 -3.71 -29.05 13.76
CA ASN A 29 -4.77 -29.13 12.74
C ASN A 29 -4.37 -28.35 11.48
N ARG A 30 -4.12 -29.07 10.39
CA ARG A 30 -3.69 -28.51 9.12
C ARG A 30 -4.75 -27.62 8.44
N ASP A 31 -6.02 -27.70 8.85
CA ASP A 31 -7.08 -26.84 8.33
C ASP A 31 -7.14 -25.48 9.05
N ASN A 32 -6.55 -25.38 10.24
CA ASN A 32 -6.44 -24.13 10.97
C ASN A 32 -5.21 -23.35 10.47
N ARG A 33 -5.41 -22.57 9.41
CA ARG A 33 -4.39 -21.70 8.81
C ARG A 33 -4.98 -20.38 8.36
N PHE A 34 -4.14 -19.37 8.25
CA PHE A 34 -4.45 -18.14 7.52
C PHE A 34 -3.27 -17.70 6.65
N VAL A 35 -3.59 -16.87 5.66
CA VAL A 35 -2.67 -16.18 4.77
C VAL A 35 -2.85 -14.68 5.00
N TYR A 36 -1.75 -13.99 5.30
CA TYR A 36 -1.68 -12.54 5.34
C TYR A 36 -0.76 -12.05 4.22
N LEU A 37 -1.32 -11.32 3.25
CA LEU A 37 -0.55 -10.72 2.15
C LEU A 37 -0.22 -9.27 2.46
N VAL A 38 1.01 -8.87 2.15
CA VAL A 38 1.45 -7.48 2.03
C VAL A 38 1.77 -7.23 0.56
N LEU A 39 0.93 -6.47 -0.12
CA LEU A 39 1.10 -6.07 -1.52
C LEU A 39 1.69 -4.66 -1.58
N ASP A 40 2.70 -4.42 -2.41
CA ASP A 40 3.24 -3.09 -2.70
C ASP A 40 2.29 -2.25 -3.60
N ASN A 41 1.01 -2.22 -3.24
CA ASN A 41 -0.10 -1.53 -3.91
C ASN A 41 -0.72 -0.48 -2.99
N ALA A 42 -1.60 0.35 -3.56
CA ALA A 42 -2.40 1.32 -2.79
C ALA A 42 -3.32 0.64 -1.75
N SER A 43 -3.87 -0.54 -2.03
CA SER A 43 -4.76 -1.22 -1.10
C SER A 43 -4.97 -2.70 -1.46
N GLY A 44 -5.63 -3.44 -0.57
CA GLY A 44 -6.48 -4.56 -1.00
C GLY A 44 -7.66 -4.05 -1.86
N ASP A 45 -8.29 -4.91 -2.66
CA ASP A 45 -9.54 -4.58 -3.36
C ASP A 45 -10.40 -5.84 -3.66
N THR A 46 -11.72 -5.63 -3.78
CA THR A 46 -12.70 -6.71 -4.01
C THR A 46 -12.35 -7.53 -5.25
N ALA A 47 -11.95 -6.88 -6.36
CA ALA A 47 -11.61 -7.55 -7.61
C ALA A 47 -10.37 -8.42 -7.42
N ILE A 48 -9.27 -7.84 -6.93
CA ILE A 48 -8.01 -8.58 -6.77
C ILE A 48 -8.16 -9.72 -5.76
N ARG A 49 -8.92 -9.51 -4.67
CA ARG A 49 -9.17 -10.55 -3.68
C ARG A 49 -9.99 -11.68 -4.30
N GLN A 50 -11.05 -11.37 -5.03
CA GLN A 50 -11.85 -12.38 -5.71
C GLN A 50 -11.00 -13.18 -6.70
N GLY A 51 -10.18 -12.52 -7.54
CA GLY A 51 -9.26 -13.18 -8.46
C GLY A 51 -8.27 -14.12 -7.79
N ILE A 52 -7.71 -13.71 -6.65
CA ILE A 52 -6.81 -14.55 -5.83
C ILE A 52 -7.57 -15.79 -5.31
N LEU A 53 -8.78 -15.60 -4.77
CA LEU A 53 -9.59 -16.70 -4.23
C LEU A 53 -9.99 -17.70 -5.32
N ASP A 54 -10.39 -17.22 -6.49
CA ASP A 54 -10.73 -18.06 -7.64
C ASP A 54 -9.51 -18.81 -8.17
N GLY A 55 -8.34 -18.15 -8.22
CA GLY A 55 -7.08 -18.77 -8.56
C GLY A 55 -6.67 -19.88 -7.58
N LEU A 56 -6.79 -19.64 -6.27
CA LEU A 56 -6.52 -20.64 -5.23
C LEU A 56 -7.47 -21.83 -5.31
N SER A 57 -8.75 -21.57 -5.56
CA SER A 57 -9.75 -22.61 -5.80
C SER A 57 -9.39 -23.46 -7.03
N SER A 58 -9.01 -22.79 -8.13
CA SER A 58 -8.63 -23.43 -9.40
C SER A 58 -7.35 -24.25 -9.32
N LEU A 59 -6.38 -23.86 -8.48
CA LEU A 59 -5.19 -24.67 -8.20
C LEU A 59 -5.53 -26.01 -7.53
N GLY A 60 -6.67 -26.09 -6.84
CA GLY A 60 -7.17 -27.33 -6.25
C GLY A 60 -6.33 -27.87 -5.09
N GLY A 61 -6.67 -29.09 -4.64
CA GLY A 61 -5.90 -29.84 -3.65
C GLY A 61 -5.70 -29.07 -2.33
N GLU A 62 -4.44 -28.95 -1.90
CA GLU A 62 -4.09 -28.26 -0.66
C GLU A 62 -4.36 -26.75 -0.70
N TYR A 63 -4.53 -26.13 -1.88
CA TYR A 63 -4.79 -24.69 -2.03
C TYR A 63 -6.25 -24.32 -1.80
N SER A 64 -7.18 -25.26 -2.00
CA SER A 64 -8.62 -25.04 -1.77
C SER A 64 -8.99 -24.78 -0.30
N ARG A 65 -8.04 -24.99 0.64
CA ARG A 65 -8.21 -24.61 2.06
C ARG A 65 -8.07 -23.10 2.31
N TYR A 66 -7.59 -22.34 1.32
CA TYR A 66 -7.45 -20.90 1.38
C TYR A 66 -8.66 -20.25 0.72
N GLY A 67 -9.50 -19.61 1.54
CA GLY A 67 -10.77 -19.01 1.13
C GLY A 67 -11.02 -17.67 1.82
N LYS A 68 -12.23 -17.13 1.62
CA LYS A 68 -12.67 -15.84 2.22
C LYS A 68 -12.40 -15.78 3.74
N MET A 69 -12.57 -16.90 4.44
CA MET A 69 -12.37 -17.02 5.89
C MET A 69 -10.96 -16.67 6.37
N ASN A 70 -9.94 -17.01 5.59
CA ASN A 70 -8.57 -17.07 6.09
C ASN A 70 -7.52 -16.47 5.15
N VAL A 71 -7.93 -15.80 4.06
CA VAL A 71 -7.05 -15.00 3.22
C VAL A 71 -7.36 -13.52 3.46
N ALA A 72 -6.34 -12.79 3.91
CA ALA A 72 -6.33 -11.34 4.05
C ALA A 72 -5.38 -10.73 3.01
N VAL A 73 -5.89 -9.77 2.24
CA VAL A 73 -5.14 -9.09 1.17
C VAL A 73 -4.92 -7.64 1.56
N THR A 74 -3.71 -7.25 1.99
CA THR A 74 -3.42 -5.88 2.45
C THR A 74 -2.47 -5.15 1.50
N GLY A 75 -2.62 -3.83 1.41
CA GLY A 75 -1.71 -2.97 0.67
C GLY A 75 -0.73 -2.22 1.58
N THR A 76 0.49 -1.95 1.10
CA THR A 76 1.41 -1.02 1.75
C THR A 76 0.98 0.44 1.61
N HIS A 77 -0.09 0.70 0.87
CA HIS A 77 -0.62 2.03 0.59
C HIS A 77 0.37 2.90 -0.20
N SER A 78 1.17 2.27 -1.07
CA SER A 78 2.02 2.98 -2.04
C SER A 78 1.16 3.75 -3.05
N HIS A 79 1.45 5.04 -3.20
CA HIS A 79 0.82 5.90 -4.20
C HIS A 79 1.55 5.90 -5.55
N ALA A 80 2.65 5.14 -5.65
CA ALA A 80 3.51 5.03 -6.83
C ALA A 80 3.34 3.72 -7.60
N GLY A 81 2.26 2.96 -7.35
CA GLY A 81 1.92 1.76 -8.13
C GLY A 81 1.05 2.07 -9.38
N PRO A 82 1.04 1.21 -10.41
CA PRO A 82 0.06 1.27 -11.50
C PRO A 82 -1.38 1.24 -10.97
N GLY A 83 -2.31 1.91 -11.68
CA GLY A 83 -3.74 1.92 -11.36
C GLY A 83 -4.56 0.93 -12.18
N ALA A 84 -5.86 1.20 -12.30
CA ALA A 84 -6.80 0.46 -13.16
C ALA A 84 -7.05 -1.01 -12.79
N TRP A 85 -7.09 -1.36 -11.49
CA TRP A 85 -7.39 -2.72 -11.02
C TRP A 85 -8.47 -2.78 -9.93
N LEU A 86 -9.01 -1.62 -9.54
CA LEU A 86 -10.04 -1.50 -8.49
C LEU A 86 -11.42 -1.91 -9.01
N ASN A 87 -12.22 -2.55 -8.17
CA ASN A 87 -13.52 -3.12 -8.55
C ASN A 87 -14.61 -2.08 -8.87
N TYR A 88 -14.64 -0.98 -8.13
CA TYR A 88 -15.74 -0.01 -8.18
C TYR A 88 -15.42 1.17 -9.10
N LEU A 89 -16.45 1.80 -9.70
CA LEU A 89 -16.27 2.81 -10.74
C LEU A 89 -15.54 4.06 -10.26
N LEU A 90 -15.86 4.58 -9.08
CA LEU A 90 -15.35 5.88 -8.62
C LEU A 90 -13.82 5.98 -8.72
N PRO A 91 -13.02 5.06 -8.14
CA PRO A 91 -11.57 5.15 -8.24
C PRO A 91 -11.03 4.76 -9.62
N GLN A 92 -11.83 4.14 -10.50
CA GLN A 92 -11.42 3.86 -11.89
C GLN A 92 -11.43 5.12 -12.76
N ILE A 93 -12.19 6.17 -12.41
CA ILE A 93 -12.33 7.38 -13.22
C ILE A 93 -10.96 8.00 -13.52
N THR A 94 -10.11 8.14 -12.49
CA THR A 94 -8.79 8.78 -12.64
C THR A 94 -7.75 7.88 -13.28
N SER A 95 -7.98 6.56 -13.31
CA SER A 95 -7.17 5.60 -14.08
C SER A 95 -7.71 5.31 -15.47
N LEU A 96 -8.74 6.03 -15.92
CA LEU A 96 -9.41 5.84 -17.22
C LEU A 96 -10.04 4.44 -17.39
N GLY A 97 -10.49 3.83 -16.29
CA GLY A 97 -11.16 2.53 -16.29
C GLY A 97 -10.35 1.40 -15.64
N PHE A 98 -10.63 0.17 -16.09
CA PHE A 98 -10.02 -1.08 -15.62
C PHE A 98 -9.10 -1.68 -16.70
N ASP A 99 -7.91 -2.10 -16.31
CA ASP A 99 -6.89 -2.72 -17.15
C ASP A 99 -6.67 -4.18 -16.73
N LYS A 100 -7.08 -5.11 -17.59
CA LYS A 100 -6.95 -6.56 -17.31
C LYS A 100 -5.50 -6.98 -17.10
N GLN A 101 -4.53 -6.36 -17.78
CA GLN A 101 -3.11 -6.70 -17.62
C GLN A 101 -2.59 -6.32 -16.21
N SER A 102 -2.92 -5.12 -15.73
CA SER A 102 -2.55 -4.63 -14.39
C SER A 102 -3.20 -5.46 -13.29
N TYR A 103 -4.50 -5.74 -13.44
CA TYR A 103 -5.24 -6.64 -12.54
C TYR A 103 -4.62 -8.04 -12.49
N GLN A 104 -4.40 -8.66 -13.65
CA GLN A 104 -3.91 -10.04 -13.71
C GLN A 104 -2.49 -10.16 -13.15
N ALA A 105 -1.62 -9.16 -13.38
CA ALA A 105 -0.27 -9.15 -12.82
C ALA A 105 -0.27 -9.17 -11.28
N ILE A 106 -1.21 -8.47 -10.64
CA ILE A 106 -1.36 -8.48 -9.18
C ILE A 106 -1.86 -9.84 -8.71
N VAL A 107 -2.88 -10.40 -9.36
CA VAL A 107 -3.45 -11.71 -9.02
C VAL A 107 -2.40 -12.81 -9.17
N ASP A 108 -1.69 -12.87 -10.29
CA ASP A 108 -0.65 -13.87 -10.58
C ASP A 108 0.51 -13.76 -9.59
N GLY A 109 0.97 -12.54 -9.30
CA GLY A 109 2.02 -12.29 -8.32
C GLY A 109 1.62 -12.74 -6.91
N ALA A 110 0.37 -12.50 -6.50
CA ALA A 110 -0.16 -12.95 -5.22
C ALA A 110 -0.34 -14.47 -5.15
N LEU A 111 -0.83 -15.12 -6.21
CA LEU A 111 -0.92 -16.57 -6.28
C LEU A 111 0.45 -17.23 -6.21
N LEU A 112 1.45 -16.65 -6.89
CA LEU A 112 2.82 -17.13 -6.86
C LEU A 112 3.45 -16.98 -5.47
N SER A 113 3.25 -15.85 -4.79
CA SER A 113 3.77 -15.64 -3.44
C SER A 113 3.13 -16.59 -2.42
N ILE A 114 1.81 -16.82 -2.49
CA ILE A 114 1.11 -17.82 -1.67
C ILE A 114 1.62 -19.22 -1.96
N LYS A 115 1.81 -19.56 -3.24
CA LYS A 115 2.33 -20.87 -3.64
C LYS A 115 3.72 -21.11 -3.06
N ARG A 116 4.63 -20.14 -3.16
CA ARG A 116 5.97 -20.20 -2.57
C ARG A 116 5.91 -20.36 -1.05
N ALA A 117 5.12 -19.53 -0.36
CA ALA A 117 4.96 -19.61 1.10
C ALA A 117 4.32 -20.93 1.56
N HIS A 118 3.36 -21.48 0.79
CA HIS A 118 2.76 -22.78 1.09
C HIS A 118 3.77 -23.91 0.94
N GLN A 119 4.58 -23.88 -0.12
CA GLN A 119 5.60 -24.90 -0.40
C GLN A 119 6.76 -24.86 0.59
N SER A 120 7.02 -23.72 1.23
CA SER A 120 8.05 -23.56 2.27
C SER A 120 7.53 -23.75 3.70
N LEU A 121 6.27 -24.16 3.89
CA LEU A 121 5.70 -24.40 5.22
C LEU A 121 6.55 -25.40 6.03
N ALA A 122 6.98 -24.95 7.21
CA ALA A 122 7.76 -25.76 8.14
C ALA A 122 7.32 -25.51 9.59
N PRO A 123 7.51 -26.49 10.49
CA PRO A 123 7.41 -26.23 11.93
C PRO A 123 8.34 -25.08 12.33
N GLY A 124 7.80 -24.11 13.05
CA GLY A 124 8.48 -22.87 13.38
C GLY A 124 8.10 -22.33 14.75
N ARG A 125 8.74 -21.23 15.12
CA ARG A 125 8.45 -20.45 16.31
C ARG A 125 8.13 -19.01 15.90
N LEU A 126 7.09 -18.46 16.52
CA LEU A 126 6.74 -17.06 16.41
C LEU A 126 7.18 -16.30 17.65
N THR A 127 7.91 -15.20 17.45
CA THR A 127 8.25 -14.26 18.52
C THR A 127 7.81 -12.85 18.14
N PHE A 128 7.44 -12.07 19.14
CA PHE A 128 6.91 -10.73 19.01
C PHE A 128 7.80 -9.72 19.71
N GLY A 129 7.89 -8.52 19.14
CA GLY A 129 8.54 -7.37 19.75
C GLY A 129 7.95 -6.07 19.24
N SER A 130 8.28 -4.97 19.91
CA SER A 130 7.92 -3.62 19.48
C SER A 130 9.06 -2.64 19.70
N THR A 131 9.06 -1.56 18.94
CA THR A 131 10.01 -0.46 19.06
C THR A 131 9.39 0.83 18.54
N GLU A 132 9.90 1.98 18.97
CA GLU A 132 9.48 3.28 18.44
C GLU A 132 10.26 3.63 17.17
N VAL A 133 9.56 4.16 16.17
CA VAL A 133 10.18 4.71 14.95
C VAL A 133 10.07 6.22 14.99
N GLU A 134 11.16 6.86 15.37
CA GLU A 134 11.22 8.32 15.45
C GLU A 134 11.34 8.97 14.07
N ASP A 135 10.80 10.18 13.96
CA ASP A 135 10.87 11.03 12.78
C ASP A 135 10.39 10.37 11.47
N ALA A 136 9.60 9.29 11.50
CA ALA A 136 9.14 8.63 10.27
C ALA A 136 7.68 8.92 9.91
N ASN A 137 6.90 9.54 10.82
CA ASN A 137 5.53 9.96 10.55
C ASN A 137 5.15 11.24 11.32
N ILE A 138 4.14 11.97 10.82
CA ILE A 138 3.45 13.06 11.51
C ILE A 138 1.94 12.95 11.28
N ASN A 139 1.12 13.61 12.12
CA ASN A 139 -0.31 13.71 11.87
C ASN A 139 -0.56 14.81 10.81
N ARG A 140 -1.29 14.48 9.73
CA ARG A 140 -1.65 15.43 8.66
C ARG A 140 -3.00 16.12 8.87
N SER A 141 -3.76 15.68 9.87
CA SER A 141 -5.04 16.25 10.30
C SER A 141 -5.09 16.49 11.82
N PRO A 142 -4.09 17.20 12.41
CA PRO A 142 -3.96 17.34 13.86
C PRO A 142 -5.16 18.04 14.50
N SER A 143 -5.84 18.95 13.79
CA SER A 143 -7.04 19.60 14.31
C SER A 143 -8.22 18.63 14.49
N ALA A 144 -8.30 17.56 13.67
CA ALA A 144 -9.28 16.51 13.83
C ALA A 144 -8.93 15.59 15.01
N TYR A 145 -7.65 15.21 15.15
CA TYR A 145 -7.18 14.45 16.31
C TYR A 145 -7.50 15.16 17.63
N LEU A 146 -7.31 16.48 17.70
CA LEU A 146 -7.61 17.29 18.89
C LEU A 146 -9.09 17.30 19.29
N ALA A 147 -10.02 16.93 18.40
CA ALA A 147 -11.44 16.81 18.72
C ALA A 147 -11.76 15.59 19.58
N ASN A 148 -10.89 14.56 19.57
CA ASN A 148 -11.03 13.43 20.49
C ASN A 148 -10.94 13.89 21.96
N PRO A 149 -11.64 13.23 22.90
CA PRO A 149 -11.68 13.61 24.30
C PRO A 149 -10.28 13.81 24.90
N GLU A 150 -10.08 14.91 25.62
CA GLU A 150 -8.77 15.26 26.17
C GLU A 150 -8.21 14.16 27.09
N GLU A 151 -9.07 13.57 27.93
CA GLU A 151 -8.68 12.49 28.83
C GLU A 151 -8.25 11.22 28.08
N GLU A 152 -8.81 10.95 26.90
CA GLU A 152 -8.33 9.86 26.05
C GLU A 152 -6.98 10.22 25.41
N ARG A 153 -6.83 11.44 24.90
CA ARG A 153 -5.57 11.91 24.29
C ARG A 153 -4.40 11.88 25.26
N LYS A 154 -4.62 12.21 26.54
CA LYS A 154 -3.60 12.17 27.62
C LYS A 154 -3.03 10.78 27.89
N ARG A 155 -3.68 9.70 27.41
CA ARG A 155 -3.17 8.32 27.51
C ARG A 155 -2.01 8.04 26.55
N TYR A 156 -1.79 8.92 25.57
CA TYR A 156 -0.79 8.74 24.51
C TYR A 156 0.18 9.91 24.50
N THR A 157 1.43 9.66 24.11
CA THR A 157 2.48 10.68 24.05
C THR A 157 2.49 11.47 22.74
N SER A 158 1.78 10.99 21.72
CA SER A 158 1.77 11.56 20.37
C SER A 158 0.39 11.43 19.70
N ASP A 159 0.12 12.32 18.75
CA ASP A 159 -1.05 12.32 17.87
C ASP A 159 -0.93 11.36 16.68
N VAL A 160 0.16 10.59 16.62
CA VAL A 160 0.35 9.42 15.75
C VAL A 160 0.85 8.24 16.57
N ASP A 161 0.66 7.03 16.06
CA ASP A 161 1.31 5.83 16.60
C ASP A 161 2.77 5.78 16.12
N LYS A 162 3.71 5.90 17.07
CA LYS A 162 5.15 5.80 16.85
C LYS A 162 5.67 4.37 16.97
N THR A 163 4.90 3.50 17.63
CA THR A 163 5.27 2.10 17.85
C THR A 163 5.14 1.28 16.57
N MET A 164 6.25 0.71 16.11
CA MET A 164 6.27 -0.43 15.19
C MET A 164 6.20 -1.73 15.99
N THR A 165 5.30 -2.63 15.58
CA THR A 165 5.26 -4.00 16.11
C THR A 165 5.78 -4.98 15.07
N LEU A 166 6.42 -6.07 15.51
CA LEU A 166 7.08 -7.04 14.64
C LEU A 166 6.78 -8.47 15.11
N LEU A 167 6.35 -9.31 14.17
CA LEU A 167 6.27 -10.76 14.30
C LEU A 167 7.43 -11.40 13.54
N LYS A 168 8.27 -12.16 14.24
CA LYS A 168 9.44 -12.86 13.68
C LYS A 168 9.14 -14.35 13.51
N PHE A 169 9.54 -14.91 12.37
CA PHE A 169 9.32 -16.29 11.99
C PHE A 169 10.66 -17.04 11.96
N ASP A 170 10.83 -17.97 12.89
CA ASP A 170 12.01 -18.84 12.96
C ASP A 170 11.63 -20.27 12.56
N ARG A 171 12.41 -20.90 11.67
CA ARG A 171 12.24 -22.31 11.29
C ARG A 171 12.96 -23.22 12.28
N LEU A 172 12.30 -24.27 12.75
CA LEU A 172 12.89 -25.15 13.78
C LEU A 172 14.01 -26.06 13.25
N ALA A 173 13.97 -26.43 11.97
CA ALA A 173 14.90 -27.39 11.37
C ALA A 173 16.36 -26.91 11.39
N ASP A 174 16.58 -25.60 11.23
CA ASP A 174 17.90 -24.98 11.12
C ASP A 174 18.06 -23.73 12.00
N GLN A 175 17.02 -23.37 12.76
CA GLN A 175 16.97 -22.16 13.60
C GLN A 175 17.14 -20.85 12.82
N LYS A 176 17.02 -20.88 11.48
CA LYS A 176 17.11 -19.69 10.65
C LYS A 176 15.83 -18.86 10.72
N THR A 177 15.99 -17.55 10.67
CA THR A 177 14.88 -16.62 10.50
C THR A 177 14.43 -16.67 9.04
N ILE A 178 13.16 -17.01 8.79
CA ILE A 178 12.59 -17.10 7.43
C ILE A 178 11.78 -15.86 7.04
N GLY A 179 11.42 -15.02 8.01
CA GLY A 179 10.77 -13.76 7.70
C GLY A 179 10.44 -12.91 8.91
N ILE A 180 10.07 -11.68 8.63
CA ILE A 180 9.48 -10.74 9.58
C ILE A 180 8.22 -10.12 9.00
N LEU A 181 7.25 -9.83 9.85
CA LEU A 181 6.05 -9.06 9.50
C LEU A 181 5.90 -7.91 10.49
N THR A 182 5.97 -6.67 10.01
CA THR A 182 5.85 -5.46 10.81
C THR A 182 4.51 -4.77 10.58
N PHE A 183 4.01 -4.06 11.59
CA PHE A 183 2.86 -3.16 11.49
C PHE A 183 3.27 -1.79 12.02
N TYR A 184 3.21 -0.77 11.15
CA TYR A 184 3.58 0.60 11.48
C TYR A 184 2.82 1.59 10.58
N PRO A 185 2.14 2.62 11.14
CA PRO A 185 1.32 3.52 10.34
C PRO A 185 2.13 4.70 9.79
N VAL A 186 2.33 4.70 8.47
CA VAL A 186 2.85 5.84 7.71
C VAL A 186 2.40 5.72 6.25
N HIS A 187 1.71 6.74 5.70
CA HIS A 187 1.26 6.69 4.30
C HIS A 187 2.41 6.41 3.32
N GLY A 188 2.12 5.65 2.24
CA GLY A 188 3.04 5.46 1.12
C GLY A 188 3.02 6.64 0.14
N THR A 189 3.25 7.84 0.64
CA THR A 189 3.21 9.14 -0.07
C THR A 189 4.51 9.93 0.05
N SER A 190 5.64 9.24 0.22
CA SER A 190 6.95 9.92 0.22
C SER A 190 7.35 10.36 -1.19
N LEU A 191 7.01 9.58 -2.20
CA LEU A 191 7.07 9.98 -3.60
C LEU A 191 5.86 10.85 -3.92
N PHE A 192 6.09 12.11 -4.29
CA PHE A 192 5.03 13.09 -4.49
C PHE A 192 4.13 12.77 -5.69
N GLY A 193 2.99 13.47 -5.80
CA GLY A 193 2.01 13.27 -6.88
C GLY A 193 2.55 13.51 -8.30
N ASN A 194 3.68 14.21 -8.45
CA ASN A 194 4.37 14.40 -9.73
C ASN A 194 5.37 13.29 -10.07
N ASN A 195 5.58 12.29 -9.20
CA ASN A 195 6.32 11.08 -9.54
C ASN A 195 5.51 10.22 -10.52
N THR A 196 6.18 9.72 -11.56
CA THR A 196 5.59 8.85 -12.59
C THR A 196 6.32 7.50 -12.70
N LEU A 197 7.27 7.21 -11.81
CA LEU A 197 8.01 5.95 -11.79
C LEU A 197 7.36 4.97 -10.81
N VAL A 198 7.23 3.72 -11.23
CA VAL A 198 6.69 2.65 -10.36
C VAL A 198 7.64 2.36 -9.20
N ALA A 199 7.09 2.32 -7.98
CA ALA A 199 7.81 1.96 -6.75
C ALA A 199 6.88 1.49 -5.61
N GLY A 200 7.43 0.75 -4.65
CA GLY A 200 6.72 0.37 -3.41
C GLY A 200 6.70 1.46 -2.33
N ASP A 201 7.15 2.67 -2.66
CA ASP A 201 7.33 3.82 -1.74
C ASP A 201 8.16 3.45 -0.48
N ASN A 202 7.98 4.17 0.63
CA ASN A 202 8.84 4.05 1.80
C ASN A 202 8.79 2.65 2.46
N LYS A 203 7.65 1.95 2.40
CA LYS A 203 7.53 0.57 2.90
C LYS A 203 8.20 -0.45 1.98
N GLY A 204 8.07 -0.28 0.66
CA GLY A 204 8.82 -1.06 -0.32
C GLY A 204 10.32 -0.87 -0.18
N VAL A 205 10.78 0.35 0.10
CA VAL A 205 12.18 0.61 0.46
C VAL A 205 12.56 -0.13 1.74
N ALA A 206 11.77 -0.04 2.81
CA ALA A 206 12.09 -0.69 4.08
C ALA A 206 12.25 -2.22 3.92
N ALA A 207 11.34 -2.84 3.16
CA ALA A 207 11.41 -4.27 2.84
C ALA A 207 12.67 -4.61 2.03
N TYR A 208 12.93 -3.86 0.95
CA TYR A 208 14.13 -4.00 0.12
C TYR A 208 15.42 -3.87 0.94
N LEU A 209 15.51 -2.89 1.83
CA LEU A 209 16.67 -2.67 2.69
C LEU A 209 16.89 -3.84 3.65
N PHE A 210 15.81 -4.42 4.20
CA PHE A 210 15.93 -5.57 5.10
C PHE A 210 16.34 -6.83 4.35
N GLU A 211 15.64 -7.17 3.26
CA GLU A 211 15.89 -8.36 2.44
C GLU A 211 17.31 -8.36 1.88
N ARG A 212 17.80 -7.21 1.39
CA ARG A 212 19.19 -7.09 0.94
C ARG A 212 20.19 -7.17 2.10
N ASN A 213 19.85 -6.67 3.29
CA ASN A 213 20.77 -6.64 4.43
C ASN A 213 21.09 -8.00 5.01
N VAL A 214 20.14 -8.92 4.98
CA VAL A 214 20.31 -10.27 5.54
C VAL A 214 20.79 -11.29 4.51
N LYS A 215 20.97 -10.86 3.26
CA LYS A 215 21.52 -11.72 2.22
C LYS A 215 22.93 -12.15 2.61
N ASP A 216 23.20 -13.45 2.47
CA ASP A 216 24.44 -14.13 2.86
C ASP A 216 24.72 -14.15 4.39
N ASP A 217 23.75 -13.74 5.22
CA ASP A 217 23.82 -13.89 6.68
C ASP A 217 23.35 -15.29 7.10
N VAL A 218 24.19 -16.00 7.85
CA VAL A 218 23.95 -17.38 8.30
C VAL A 218 22.74 -17.52 9.24
N GLU A 219 22.32 -16.45 9.91
CA GLU A 219 21.14 -16.45 10.80
C GLU A 219 19.80 -16.42 10.04
N TYR A 220 19.83 -16.14 8.74
CA TYR A 220 18.65 -15.96 7.91
C TYR A 220 18.59 -17.03 6.80
N ALA A 221 17.37 -17.31 6.33
CA ALA A 221 17.16 -18.18 5.18
C ALA A 221 17.43 -17.43 3.87
N ASP A 222 17.90 -18.15 2.86
CA ASP A 222 18.22 -17.57 1.55
C ASP A 222 16.97 -16.99 0.85
N ASP A 223 15.79 -17.52 1.19
CA ASP A 223 14.47 -17.11 0.75
C ASP A 223 13.73 -16.23 1.79
N PHE A 224 14.47 -15.53 2.65
CA PHE A 224 13.91 -14.64 3.67
C PHE A 224 12.99 -13.55 3.08
N VAL A 225 11.88 -13.27 3.78
CA VAL A 225 10.88 -12.26 3.38
C VAL A 225 10.68 -11.20 4.47
N ALA A 226 10.73 -9.91 4.11
CA ALA A 226 10.42 -8.81 5.03
C ALA A 226 9.10 -8.10 4.66
N GLY A 227 8.05 -8.33 5.44
CA GLY A 227 6.76 -7.67 5.28
C GLY A 227 6.68 -6.40 6.09
N PHE A 228 6.52 -5.25 5.44
CA PHE A 228 6.20 -3.98 6.10
C PHE A 228 4.74 -3.62 5.85
N SER A 229 3.86 -4.10 6.72
CA SER A 229 2.44 -3.80 6.65
C SER A 229 2.16 -2.38 7.11
N GLN A 230 1.08 -1.81 6.58
CA GLN A 230 0.41 -0.69 7.20
C GLN A 230 -0.28 -1.09 8.50
N SER A 231 -0.68 -0.07 9.26
CA SER A 231 -1.52 -0.15 10.45
C SER A 231 -2.68 0.85 10.27
N ASN A 232 -3.10 1.53 11.34
CA ASN A 232 -4.02 2.66 11.34
C ASN A 232 -3.40 3.91 10.70
N VAL A 233 -3.35 3.91 9.37
CA VAL A 233 -2.58 4.86 8.56
C VAL A 233 -3.32 6.18 8.24
N GLY A 234 -4.63 6.25 8.48
CA GLY A 234 -5.54 7.22 7.87
C GLY A 234 -5.13 8.70 7.96
N ASP A 235 -4.56 9.13 9.08
CA ASP A 235 -4.15 10.52 9.32
C ASP A 235 -2.63 10.69 9.46
N THR A 236 -1.85 9.68 9.06
CA THR A 236 -0.38 9.69 9.15
C THR A 236 0.27 10.05 7.82
N SER A 237 1.28 10.91 7.85
CA SER A 237 2.06 11.32 6.67
C SER A 237 3.55 11.06 6.86
N PRO A 238 4.29 10.64 5.81
CA PRO A 238 5.75 10.52 5.82
C PRO A 238 6.47 11.87 5.68
N ASN A 239 5.74 12.96 5.42
CA ASN A 239 6.30 14.28 5.14
C ASN A 239 6.60 15.05 6.44
N THR A 240 7.61 14.58 7.16
CA THR A 240 7.80 14.89 8.59
C THR A 240 8.24 16.32 8.91
N LEU A 241 8.58 17.14 7.93
CA LEU A 241 8.87 18.57 8.16
C LEU A 241 7.60 19.44 8.16
N GLY A 242 6.43 18.82 8.06
CA GLY A 242 5.13 19.47 8.14
C GLY A 242 4.67 20.10 6.83
N ALA A 243 3.48 20.69 6.86
CA ALA A 243 2.85 21.31 5.69
C ALA A 243 3.13 22.82 5.62
N TRP A 244 3.58 23.27 4.45
CA TRP A 244 4.02 24.64 4.20
C TRP A 244 3.45 25.20 2.90
N CYS A 245 3.38 26.52 2.83
CA CYS A 245 3.00 27.23 1.64
C CYS A 245 4.14 27.29 0.62
N GLU A 246 3.82 26.96 -0.62
CA GLU A 246 4.73 27.00 -1.78
C GLU A 246 4.63 28.30 -2.58
N ASP A 247 3.96 29.30 -2.03
CA ASP A 247 3.82 30.65 -2.60
C ASP A 247 5.02 31.58 -2.30
N GLY A 248 6.09 31.04 -1.72
CA GLY A 248 7.28 31.79 -1.32
C GLY A 248 7.14 32.56 0.00
N SER A 249 5.98 32.52 0.67
CA SER A 249 5.76 33.22 1.95
C SER A 249 6.57 32.66 3.11
N GLY A 250 7.01 31.40 3.01
CA GLY A 250 7.66 30.71 4.12
C GLY A 250 6.73 30.46 5.31
N LEU A 251 5.40 30.51 5.13
CA LEU A 251 4.42 30.25 6.17
C LEU A 251 4.02 28.77 6.21
N ARG A 252 3.62 28.30 7.39
CA ARG A 252 2.94 27.01 7.53
C ARG A 252 1.52 27.14 6.99
N CYS A 253 0.97 26.04 6.46
CA CYS A 253 -0.42 26.02 6.06
C CYS A 253 -1.36 26.29 7.25
N THR A 254 -2.57 26.76 6.97
CA THR A 254 -3.57 26.95 8.02
C THR A 254 -3.89 25.63 8.73
N PHE A 255 -3.97 25.68 10.06
CA PHE A 255 -4.06 24.49 10.91
C PHE A 255 -5.33 23.66 10.67
N LYS A 256 -6.48 24.32 10.45
CA LYS A 256 -7.78 23.66 10.33
C LYS A 256 -8.14 23.30 8.89
N GLU A 257 -7.79 24.13 7.92
CA GLU A 257 -8.21 23.97 6.52
C GLU A 257 -7.11 23.43 5.61
N SER A 258 -5.85 23.47 6.04
CA SER A 258 -4.67 23.16 5.22
C SER A 258 -4.61 23.98 3.94
N THR A 259 -4.68 25.30 4.10
CA THR A 259 -4.67 26.24 2.97
C THR A 259 -3.52 27.24 3.04
N CYS A 260 -3.22 27.81 1.88
CA CYS A 260 -2.34 28.95 1.65
C CYS A 260 -3.12 29.98 0.84
N GLY A 261 -3.29 31.19 1.36
CA GLY A 261 -4.19 32.19 0.75
C GLY A 261 -5.64 31.70 0.56
N GLY A 262 -6.11 30.78 1.41
CA GLY A 262 -7.46 30.20 1.33
C GLY A 262 -7.65 29.06 0.32
N LYS A 263 -6.58 28.60 -0.35
CA LYS A 263 -6.61 27.46 -1.29
C LYS A 263 -5.70 26.32 -0.83
N THR A 264 -6.06 25.08 -1.14
CA THR A 264 -5.28 23.88 -0.80
C THR A 264 -4.08 23.67 -1.72
N THR A 265 -4.17 24.08 -2.99
CA THR A 265 -3.18 23.76 -4.03
C THR A 265 -1.75 24.21 -3.72
N GLY A 266 -1.58 25.24 -2.89
CA GLY A 266 -0.26 25.73 -2.46
C GLY A 266 0.23 25.13 -1.14
N CYS A 267 -0.53 24.25 -0.49
CA CYS A 267 -0.20 23.66 0.79
C CYS A 267 0.31 22.22 0.63
N HIS A 268 1.62 22.03 0.78
CA HIS A 268 2.25 20.71 0.63
C HIS A 268 3.06 20.30 1.86
N GLY A 269 2.97 19.03 2.21
CA GLY A 269 3.83 18.35 3.17
C GLY A 269 5.27 18.26 2.65
N ARG A 270 6.25 18.50 3.51
CA ARG A 270 7.67 18.41 3.17
C ARG A 270 8.33 17.18 3.79
N GLY A 271 8.88 16.30 2.96
CA GLY A 271 9.74 15.21 3.39
C GLY A 271 11.11 15.68 3.91
N PRO A 272 11.89 14.80 4.57
CA PRO A 272 13.20 15.15 5.15
C PRO A 272 14.19 15.77 4.15
N TYR A 273 14.06 15.45 2.87
CA TYR A 273 14.89 15.92 1.77
C TYR A 273 14.10 16.73 0.73
N PHE A 274 13.08 17.47 1.14
CA PHE A 274 12.19 18.22 0.22
C PHE A 274 12.87 19.23 -0.71
N ARG A 275 14.12 19.61 -0.43
CA ARG A 275 14.92 20.52 -1.28
C ARG A 275 15.54 19.81 -2.48
N GLU A 276 15.62 18.49 -2.44
CA GLU A 276 16.07 17.69 -3.58
C GLU A 276 14.98 17.73 -4.65
N MET A 277 15.34 18.10 -5.87
CA MET A 277 14.42 18.18 -7.00
C MET A 277 14.21 16.80 -7.64
N ASP A 278 13.82 15.82 -6.83
CA ASP A 278 13.79 14.39 -7.17
C ASP A 278 12.41 13.73 -6.94
N GLN A 279 11.36 14.55 -6.92
CA GLN A 279 9.96 14.12 -6.71
C GLN A 279 9.76 13.34 -5.40
N GLY A 280 10.61 13.58 -4.39
CA GLY A 280 10.54 12.93 -3.08
C GLY A 280 11.35 11.63 -3.00
N THR A 281 12.14 11.28 -4.01
CA THR A 281 12.91 10.02 -4.08
C THR A 281 13.84 9.85 -2.87
N LYS A 282 14.67 10.83 -2.53
CA LYS A 282 15.59 10.74 -1.39
C LYS A 282 14.86 10.75 -0.06
N SER A 283 13.76 11.51 0.05
CA SER A 283 12.86 11.49 1.23
C SER A 283 12.24 10.10 1.43
N CYS A 284 11.78 9.47 0.34
CA CYS A 284 11.24 8.12 0.34
C CYS A 284 12.27 7.09 0.81
N PHE A 285 13.50 7.18 0.28
CA PHE A 285 14.58 6.29 0.71
C PHE A 285 14.88 6.45 2.21
N GLU A 286 14.97 7.69 2.69
CA GLU A 286 15.22 7.99 4.10
C GLU A 286 14.10 7.48 5.02
N ASN A 287 12.83 7.71 4.66
CA ASN A 287 11.68 7.25 5.43
C ASN A 287 11.61 5.71 5.47
N GLY A 288 11.99 5.03 4.38
CA GLY A 288 12.15 3.58 4.37
C GLY A 288 13.33 3.11 5.22
N ARG A 289 14.45 3.84 5.19
CA ARG A 289 15.64 3.57 6.02
C ARG A 289 15.32 3.67 7.51
N ARG A 290 14.52 4.64 7.96
CA ARG A 290 14.10 4.78 9.37
C ARG A 290 13.31 3.56 9.85
N GLN A 291 12.35 3.10 9.03
CA GLN A 291 11.57 1.89 9.32
C GLN A 291 12.45 0.64 9.34
N PHE A 292 13.32 0.48 8.34
CA PHE A 292 14.27 -0.64 8.26
C PHE A 292 15.21 -0.69 9.47
N SER A 293 15.85 0.43 9.82
CA SER A 293 16.80 0.48 10.93
C SER A 293 16.15 0.12 12.25
N ALA A 294 14.95 0.66 12.52
CA ALA A 294 14.19 0.32 13.73
C ALA A 294 13.83 -1.18 13.78
N ALA A 295 13.34 -1.75 12.67
CA ALA A 295 13.02 -3.18 12.58
C ALA A 295 14.27 -4.05 12.78
N LYS A 296 15.40 -3.69 12.17
CA LYS A 296 16.67 -4.41 12.30
C LYS A 296 17.18 -4.39 13.74
N ASP A 297 17.18 -3.23 14.37
CA ASP A 297 17.61 -3.06 15.75
C ASP A 297 16.69 -3.84 16.71
N LEU A 298 15.38 -3.86 16.43
CA LEU A 298 14.42 -4.66 17.17
C LEU A 298 14.72 -6.16 17.04
N VAL A 299 14.94 -6.67 15.82
CA VAL A 299 15.29 -8.09 15.60
C VAL A 299 16.56 -8.48 16.35
N ALA A 300 17.58 -7.60 16.38
CA ALA A 300 18.79 -7.82 17.16
C ALA A 300 18.50 -7.90 18.68
N LYS A 301 17.67 -6.98 19.20
CA LYS A 301 17.27 -6.96 20.63
C LYS A 301 16.37 -8.14 21.02
N MET A 302 15.54 -8.63 20.10
CA MET A 302 14.62 -9.74 20.32
C MET A 302 15.30 -11.06 20.71
N LYS A 303 16.63 -11.18 20.51
CA LYS A 303 17.43 -12.29 21.07
C LYS A 303 17.32 -12.39 22.60
N SER A 304 17.10 -11.28 23.30
CA SER A 304 16.97 -11.23 24.76
C SER A 304 15.63 -10.70 25.27
N THR A 305 14.89 -9.89 24.48
CA THR A 305 13.69 -9.18 24.95
C THR A 305 12.38 -9.64 24.30
N SER A 306 12.40 -10.63 23.42
CA SER A 306 11.19 -11.03 22.69
C SER A 306 10.13 -11.71 23.55
N VAL A 307 8.88 -11.48 23.19
CA VAL A 307 7.72 -12.21 23.72
C VAL A 307 7.47 -13.43 22.84
N LYS A 308 7.47 -14.62 23.42
CA LYS A 308 7.04 -15.83 22.68
C LYS A 308 5.53 -15.79 22.48
N ILE A 309 5.07 -16.13 21.28
CA ILE A 309 3.64 -16.30 21.06
C ILE A 309 3.16 -17.56 21.81
N HIS A 310 2.40 -17.37 22.89
CA HIS A 310 1.85 -18.45 23.72
C HIS A 310 0.63 -19.07 23.03
N GLY A 311 0.54 -20.40 23.07
CA GLY A 311 -0.55 -21.12 22.42
C GLY A 311 -0.56 -20.95 20.90
N ALA A 312 0.60 -20.85 20.24
CA ALA A 312 0.72 -20.65 18.80
C ALA A 312 -0.02 -21.70 17.94
N ASP A 313 -0.37 -22.87 18.49
CA ASP A 313 -1.25 -23.84 17.84
C ASP A 313 -2.72 -23.41 17.75
N SER A 314 -3.14 -22.42 18.54
CA SER A 314 -4.46 -21.78 18.47
C SER A 314 -4.50 -20.80 17.31
N VAL A 315 -4.60 -21.36 16.11
CA VAL A 315 -4.77 -20.61 14.86
C VAL A 315 -6.24 -20.64 14.46
N ALA A 316 -6.82 -19.46 14.24
CA ALA A 316 -8.20 -19.34 13.81
C ALA A 316 -8.36 -18.07 12.97
N ALA A 317 -9.38 -18.07 12.12
CA ALA A 317 -9.78 -16.91 11.35
C ALA A 317 -11.30 -16.96 11.16
N PHE A 318 -11.91 -15.79 11.03
CA PHE A 318 -13.26 -15.68 10.52
C PHE A 318 -13.35 -14.55 9.50
N HIS A 319 -14.31 -14.66 8.60
CA HIS A 319 -14.71 -13.58 7.71
C HIS A 319 -16.23 -13.60 7.51
N THR A 320 -16.81 -12.42 7.41
CA THR A 320 -18.18 -12.22 6.93
C THR A 320 -18.23 -10.91 6.16
N PHE A 321 -19.22 -10.78 5.29
CA PHE A 321 -19.64 -9.50 4.76
C PHE A 321 -20.73 -8.89 5.63
N LYS A 322 -20.83 -7.56 5.57
CA LYS A 322 -21.97 -6.82 6.11
C LYS A 322 -22.30 -5.65 5.19
N ASP A 323 -23.58 -5.51 4.87
CA ASP A 323 -24.08 -4.31 4.20
C ASP A 323 -24.19 -3.16 5.21
N PHE A 324 -23.48 -2.06 4.93
CA PHE A 324 -23.43 -0.84 5.74
C PHE A 324 -24.43 0.23 5.26
N SER A 325 -25.23 0.00 4.21
CA SER A 325 -26.15 1.00 3.67
C SER A 325 -27.14 1.59 4.69
N ASN A 326 -27.60 0.78 5.66
CA ASN A 326 -28.47 1.21 6.78
C ASN A 326 -28.34 0.20 7.94
N PHE A 327 -27.10 -0.11 8.35
CA PHE A 327 -26.89 -1.13 9.37
C PHE A 327 -27.15 -0.56 10.76
N THR A 328 -28.21 -1.05 11.41
CA THR A 328 -28.50 -0.74 12.82
C THR A 328 -27.81 -1.72 13.77
N PHE A 329 -27.17 -1.21 14.82
CA PHE A 329 -26.45 -2.01 15.81
C PHE A 329 -26.36 -1.33 17.17
N ARG A 330 -26.13 -2.12 18.23
CA ARG A 330 -25.88 -1.56 19.56
C ARG A 330 -24.50 -0.93 19.64
N SER A 331 -24.42 0.30 20.13
CA SER A 331 -23.13 0.98 20.35
C SER A 331 -22.16 0.12 21.18
N PRO A 332 -20.97 -0.22 20.64
CA PRO A 332 -19.93 -0.93 21.41
C PRO A 332 -19.10 0.02 22.29
N LEU A 333 -19.24 1.34 22.08
CA LEU A 333 -18.50 2.38 22.79
C LEU A 333 -19.18 2.76 24.10
N ASP A 334 -20.51 2.84 24.08
CA ASP A 334 -21.33 3.18 25.25
C ASP A 334 -22.72 2.55 25.12
N ALA A 335 -23.04 1.62 26.03
CA ALA A 335 -24.33 0.96 26.06
C ALA A 335 -25.49 1.92 26.36
N GLY A 336 -25.27 3.08 26.97
CA GLY A 336 -26.30 4.08 27.24
C GLY A 336 -26.82 4.80 25.99
N ARG A 337 -26.06 4.79 24.89
CA ARG A 337 -26.38 5.52 23.65
C ARG A 337 -27.50 4.92 22.81
N GLY A 338 -27.95 3.70 23.13
CA GLY A 338 -28.96 3.07 22.30
C GLY A 338 -28.38 2.38 21.06
N ASP A 339 -29.25 2.20 20.07
CA ASP A 339 -28.88 1.65 18.78
C ASP A 339 -28.41 2.79 17.85
N LEU A 340 -27.33 2.53 17.12
CA LEU A 340 -26.73 3.41 16.12
C LEU A 340 -27.01 2.86 14.72
N GLU A 341 -26.92 3.69 13.69
CA GLU A 341 -27.13 3.32 12.28
C GLU A 341 -25.96 3.83 11.42
N THR A 342 -25.47 3.02 10.47
CA THR A 342 -24.58 3.48 9.39
C THR A 342 -25.38 3.99 8.19
N CYS A 343 -24.73 4.74 7.31
CA CYS A 343 -25.34 5.33 6.11
C CYS A 343 -24.88 4.63 4.83
N TYR A 344 -25.59 4.87 3.72
CA TYR A 344 -25.03 4.59 2.39
C TYR A 344 -23.69 5.31 2.22
N ALA A 345 -22.78 4.74 1.44
CA ALA A 345 -21.49 5.37 1.18
C ALA A 345 -21.66 6.78 0.57
N SER A 346 -21.06 7.79 1.18
CA SER A 346 -21.02 9.15 0.62
C SER A 346 -19.71 9.86 0.93
N LEU A 347 -19.25 10.66 -0.03
CA LEU A 347 -18.07 11.51 0.11
C LEU A 347 -18.49 12.96 0.30
N GLY A 348 -17.87 13.64 1.27
CA GLY A 348 -18.12 15.03 1.60
C GLY A 348 -17.36 16.00 0.70
N PHE A 349 -17.67 17.29 0.79
CA PHE A 349 -16.92 18.34 0.07
C PHE A 349 -15.41 18.30 0.36
N SER A 350 -15.03 17.98 1.60
CA SER A 350 -13.64 17.86 2.04
C SER A 350 -12.85 16.74 1.35
N PHE A 351 -13.52 15.72 0.77
CA PHE A 351 -12.85 14.72 -0.05
C PHE A 351 -12.15 15.36 -1.25
N ALA A 352 -12.82 16.29 -1.93
CA ALA A 352 -12.24 16.96 -3.10
C ALA A 352 -11.12 17.96 -2.74
N ALA A 353 -10.91 18.25 -1.46
CA ALA A 353 -9.82 19.12 -0.99
C ALA A 353 -8.45 18.40 -0.97
N GLY A 354 -8.43 17.08 -1.10
CA GLY A 354 -7.22 16.27 -0.94
C GLY A 354 -6.57 16.45 0.44
N THR A 355 -5.29 16.14 0.54
CA THR A 355 -4.51 16.29 1.78
C THR A 355 -3.30 17.17 1.56
N THR A 356 -2.48 17.37 2.60
CA THR A 356 -1.17 18.02 2.42
C THR A 356 -0.18 17.13 1.67
N ASP A 357 -0.42 15.82 1.58
CA ASP A 357 0.45 14.89 0.83
C ASP A 357 0.12 14.88 -0.67
N GLY A 358 -1.09 15.34 -1.03
CA GLY A 358 -1.60 15.44 -2.38
C GLY A 358 -2.84 16.34 -2.35
N PRO A 359 -2.68 17.66 -2.51
CA PRO A 359 -3.79 18.59 -2.39
C PRO A 359 -4.74 18.44 -3.57
N GLY A 360 -6.03 18.60 -3.26
CA GLY A 360 -7.07 18.67 -4.24
C GLY A 360 -7.06 19.97 -5.03
N VAL A 361 -7.96 20.06 -5.99
CA VAL A 361 -8.11 21.18 -6.92
C VAL A 361 -9.31 22.07 -6.57
N PHE A 362 -9.47 23.19 -7.28
CA PHE A 362 -10.57 24.16 -7.12
C PHE A 362 -10.62 24.87 -5.76
N ASP A 363 -11.83 25.19 -5.27
CA ASP A 363 -12.13 25.96 -4.06
C ASP A 363 -12.54 25.08 -2.86
N PHE A 364 -12.23 23.78 -2.92
CA PHE A 364 -12.43 22.83 -1.82
C PHE A 364 -11.39 23.05 -0.71
N THR A 365 -11.82 22.95 0.54
CA THR A 365 -10.94 23.03 1.71
C THR A 365 -11.22 21.87 2.65
N GLN A 366 -10.19 21.45 3.40
CA GLN A 366 -10.32 20.21 4.14
C GLN A 366 -11.37 20.28 5.25
N ASN A 367 -11.72 21.41 5.86
CA ASN A 367 -12.71 21.49 6.95
C ASN A 367 -14.14 21.84 6.45
N ALA A 368 -14.39 21.76 5.14
CA ALA A 368 -15.66 22.19 4.52
C ALA A 368 -16.13 23.63 4.85
N THR A 369 -15.25 24.48 5.40
CA THR A 369 -15.52 25.87 5.77
C THR A 369 -15.23 26.87 4.63
N GLY A 370 -14.70 26.38 3.51
CA GLY A 370 -14.28 27.18 2.36
C GLY A 370 -15.41 27.69 1.48
N GLY A 371 -15.04 28.33 0.37
CA GLY A 371 -16.00 28.89 -0.60
C GLY A 371 -16.88 27.82 -1.28
N SER A 372 -16.35 26.61 -1.48
CA SER A 372 -17.04 25.51 -2.16
C SER A 372 -18.38 25.14 -1.53
N THR A 373 -18.49 25.06 -0.21
CA THR A 373 -19.77 24.71 0.46
C THR A 373 -20.83 25.80 0.34
N LYS A 374 -20.45 27.02 -0.06
CA LYS A 374 -21.35 28.15 -0.35
C LYS A 374 -21.62 28.31 -1.85
N ASN A 375 -20.93 27.56 -2.70
CA ASN A 375 -20.99 27.70 -4.15
C ASN A 375 -22.11 26.80 -4.73
N PRO A 376 -23.21 27.37 -5.28
CA PRO A 376 -24.34 26.59 -5.79
C PRO A 376 -23.99 25.69 -6.98
N PHE A 377 -22.90 26.01 -7.70
CA PHE A 377 -22.43 25.20 -8.83
C PHE A 377 -22.15 23.75 -8.43
N TRP A 378 -21.50 23.53 -7.27
CA TRP A 378 -21.13 22.18 -6.83
C TRP A 378 -22.35 21.34 -6.45
N TYR A 379 -23.39 21.96 -5.89
CA TYR A 379 -24.65 21.28 -5.60
C TYR A 379 -25.38 20.90 -6.90
N PHE A 380 -25.43 21.81 -7.88
CA PHE A 380 -25.99 21.50 -9.19
C PHE A 380 -25.24 20.37 -9.89
N ALA A 381 -23.90 20.41 -9.89
CA ALA A 381 -23.06 19.36 -10.49
C ALA A 381 -23.25 18.00 -9.80
N ARG A 382 -23.33 17.98 -8.46
CA ARG A 382 -23.69 16.79 -7.68
C ARG A 382 -25.06 16.26 -8.09
N ASP A 383 -26.08 17.11 -8.09
CA ASP A 383 -27.47 16.70 -8.31
C ASP A 383 -27.71 16.23 -9.76
N LEU A 384 -26.88 16.69 -10.70
CA LEU A 384 -26.83 16.16 -12.07
C LEU A 384 -26.28 14.72 -12.14
N LEU A 385 -25.35 14.36 -11.25
CA LEU A 385 -24.81 13.00 -11.15
C LEU A 385 -25.76 12.07 -10.36
N HIS A 386 -26.02 12.43 -9.09
CA HIS A 386 -26.96 11.76 -8.21
C HIS A 386 -27.28 12.66 -7.01
N ALA A 387 -28.52 13.11 -6.89
CA ALA A 387 -28.94 13.97 -5.78
C ALA A 387 -29.19 13.14 -4.50
N PRO A 388 -28.51 13.43 -3.37
CA PRO A 388 -28.71 12.68 -2.14
C PRO A 388 -30.09 12.94 -1.53
N SER A 389 -30.72 11.89 -1.01
CA SER A 389 -32.01 11.98 -0.31
C SER A 389 -31.91 12.74 1.02
N GLU A 390 -33.03 13.26 1.54
CA GLU A 390 -33.05 13.91 2.87
C GLU A 390 -32.69 12.94 4.00
N LYS A 391 -33.06 11.66 3.88
CA LYS A 391 -32.63 10.62 4.85
C LYS A 391 -31.11 10.50 4.83
N GLN A 392 -30.51 10.43 3.64
CA GLN A 392 -29.08 10.25 3.47
C GLN A 392 -28.29 11.48 3.98
N LYS A 393 -28.74 12.70 3.66
CA LYS A 393 -28.16 13.94 4.20
C LYS A 393 -28.16 13.93 5.73
N LYS A 394 -29.31 13.62 6.35
CA LYS A 394 -29.46 13.56 7.81
C LYS A 394 -28.56 12.49 8.44
N CYS A 395 -28.49 11.30 7.84
CA CYS A 395 -27.64 10.23 8.34
C CYS A 395 -26.16 10.63 8.34
N GLN A 396 -25.72 11.33 7.29
CA GLN A 396 -24.33 11.73 7.10
C GLN A 396 -23.92 12.96 7.91
N GLU A 397 -24.83 13.67 8.59
CA GLU A 397 -24.51 14.89 9.34
C GLU A 397 -23.31 14.70 10.29
N PRO A 398 -22.40 15.68 10.38
CA PRO A 398 -22.44 17.01 9.75
C PRO A 398 -21.83 17.06 8.33
N LYS A 399 -21.54 15.91 7.69
CA LYS A 399 -20.96 15.89 6.34
C LYS A 399 -21.93 16.48 5.32
N THR A 400 -21.47 17.52 4.64
CA THR A 400 -22.12 17.98 3.41
C THR A 400 -21.70 17.07 2.26
N ILE A 401 -22.64 16.27 1.75
CA ILE A 401 -22.40 15.29 0.67
C ILE A 401 -22.06 16.00 -0.65
N LEU A 402 -20.89 15.68 -1.20
CA LEU A 402 -20.46 16.04 -2.55
C LEU A 402 -20.76 14.93 -3.56
N LEU A 403 -20.54 13.66 -3.19
CA LEU A 403 -20.82 12.50 -4.05
C LEU A 403 -21.61 11.45 -3.28
N ASP A 404 -22.78 11.10 -3.81
CA ASP A 404 -23.66 10.08 -3.25
C ASP A 404 -23.40 8.70 -3.88
N VAL A 405 -22.24 8.15 -3.56
CA VAL A 405 -21.63 7.02 -4.28
C VAL A 405 -22.18 5.65 -3.91
N GLY A 406 -22.86 5.52 -2.77
CA GLY A 406 -23.46 4.28 -2.29
C GLY A 406 -24.80 3.97 -2.97
N GLU A 407 -25.57 5.00 -3.32
CA GLU A 407 -26.82 4.85 -4.07
C GLU A 407 -26.59 4.80 -5.60
N SER A 408 -25.43 5.24 -6.08
CA SER A 408 -25.07 5.27 -7.50
C SER A 408 -24.67 3.89 -8.06
N GLN A 409 -25.51 3.34 -8.95
CA GLN A 409 -25.36 1.97 -9.52
C GLN A 409 -25.13 1.93 -11.04
N LEU A 410 -25.19 3.06 -11.75
CA LEU A 410 -24.99 3.11 -13.21
C LEU A 410 -23.65 3.76 -13.56
N PRO A 411 -22.89 3.23 -14.52
CA PRO A 411 -23.09 1.98 -15.28
C PRO A 411 -22.96 0.68 -14.44
N TYR A 412 -22.29 0.75 -13.30
CA TYR A 412 -22.19 -0.27 -12.24
C TYR A 412 -21.88 0.44 -10.92
N ALA A 413 -21.85 -0.28 -9.79
CA ALA A 413 -21.65 0.31 -8.46
C ALA A 413 -20.42 1.24 -8.38
N TRP A 414 -20.61 2.44 -7.83
CA TRP A 414 -19.55 3.45 -7.72
C TRP A 414 -18.63 3.22 -6.54
N SER A 415 -19.14 2.62 -5.45
CA SER A 415 -18.41 2.35 -4.22
C SER A 415 -19.00 1.13 -3.50
N PRO A 416 -18.26 0.50 -2.58
CA PRO A 416 -18.78 -0.60 -1.78
C PRO A 416 -19.76 -0.12 -0.70
N ASN A 417 -20.93 -0.76 -0.61
CA ASN A 417 -21.72 -0.78 0.64
C ASN A 417 -21.56 -2.10 1.41
N ILE A 418 -21.10 -3.16 0.73
CA ILE A 418 -20.84 -4.46 1.33
C ILE A 418 -19.39 -4.49 1.81
N VAL A 419 -19.22 -4.54 3.12
CA VAL A 419 -17.95 -4.33 3.81
C VAL A 419 -17.43 -5.65 4.40
N ASP A 420 -16.14 -5.86 4.26
CA ASP A 420 -15.42 -6.99 4.86
C ASP A 420 -15.29 -6.84 6.38
N VAL A 421 -15.58 -7.91 7.12
CA VAL A 421 -15.26 -8.05 8.54
C VAL A 421 -14.43 -9.31 8.73
N GLN A 422 -13.15 -9.15 9.07
CA GLN A 422 -12.24 -10.29 9.24
C GLN A 422 -11.29 -10.06 10.41
N LEU A 423 -11.11 -11.10 11.22
CA LEU A 423 -10.04 -11.20 12.21
C LEU A 423 -9.25 -12.49 11.99
N LEU A 424 -7.94 -12.40 12.20
CA LEU A 424 -7.04 -13.55 12.22
C LEU A 424 -6.45 -13.70 13.63
N ARG A 425 -6.22 -14.93 14.09
CA ARG A 425 -5.64 -15.22 15.40
C ARG A 425 -4.50 -16.22 15.27
N VAL A 426 -3.42 -15.96 16.00
CA VAL A 426 -2.41 -16.95 16.38
C VAL A 426 -2.02 -16.76 17.84
N GLY A 427 -2.32 -17.75 18.69
CA GLY A 427 -2.01 -17.67 20.11
C GLY A 427 -2.72 -16.51 20.81
N GLN A 428 -1.95 -15.61 21.44
CA GLN A 428 -2.47 -14.38 22.03
C GLN A 428 -2.58 -13.20 21.04
N MET A 429 -2.06 -13.33 19.81
CA MET A 429 -2.08 -12.27 18.82
C MET A 429 -3.34 -12.33 17.97
N ILE A 430 -3.98 -11.18 17.79
CA ILE A 430 -5.16 -10.97 16.94
C ILE A 430 -4.85 -9.86 15.94
N ILE A 431 -5.05 -10.14 14.66
CA ILE A 431 -4.86 -9.20 13.56
C ILE A 431 -6.24 -8.74 13.09
N ILE A 432 -6.50 -7.44 13.24
CA ILE A 432 -7.67 -6.77 12.66
C ILE A 432 -7.36 -6.49 11.19
N VAL A 433 -8.18 -7.04 10.29
CA VAL A 433 -8.05 -6.80 8.86
C VAL A 433 -9.00 -5.67 8.47
N SER A 434 -8.47 -4.45 8.43
CA SER A 434 -9.26 -3.23 8.23
C SER A 434 -9.50 -2.95 6.74
N PRO A 435 -10.75 -2.83 6.27
CA PRO A 435 -11.05 -2.54 4.87
C PRO A 435 -10.76 -1.09 4.45
N GLY A 436 -10.66 -0.18 5.42
CA GLY A 436 -10.32 1.21 5.19
C GLY A 436 -9.19 1.71 6.08
N GLU A 437 -8.89 2.99 5.89
CA GLU A 437 -7.82 3.70 6.56
C GLU A 437 -8.29 4.26 7.89
N ALA A 438 -8.15 3.43 8.93
CA ALA A 438 -8.36 3.87 10.29
C ALA A 438 -7.40 5.02 10.63
N SER A 439 -7.93 6.14 11.12
CA SER A 439 -7.13 7.19 11.74
C SER A 439 -6.40 6.66 12.98
N THR A 440 -5.46 7.44 13.49
CA THR A 440 -4.67 7.09 14.67
C THR A 440 -5.58 6.70 15.84
N MET A 441 -6.53 7.56 16.22
CA MET A 441 -7.41 7.27 17.38
C MET A 441 -8.44 6.19 17.07
N ALA A 442 -8.95 6.11 15.83
CA ALA A 442 -9.85 5.03 15.43
C ALA A 442 -9.17 3.66 15.59
N GLY A 443 -7.93 3.54 15.14
CA GLY A 443 -7.12 2.34 15.30
C GLY A 443 -6.83 1.99 16.76
N ARG A 444 -6.51 2.98 17.59
CA ARG A 444 -6.31 2.80 19.04
C ARG A 444 -7.56 2.23 19.71
N ARG A 445 -8.72 2.85 19.51
CA ARG A 445 -10.01 2.39 20.06
C ARG A 445 -10.35 0.96 19.62
N TRP A 446 -10.11 0.64 18.35
CA TRP A 446 -10.42 -0.68 17.80
C TRP A 446 -9.48 -1.76 18.37
N LYS A 447 -8.17 -1.51 18.40
CA LYS A 447 -7.17 -2.42 19.02
C LYS A 447 -7.48 -2.65 20.51
N ASP A 448 -7.75 -1.58 21.26
CA ASP A 448 -8.07 -1.64 22.70
C ASP A 448 -9.32 -2.47 22.97
N ALA A 449 -10.39 -2.28 22.19
CA ALA A 449 -11.64 -3.02 22.38
C ALA A 449 -11.49 -4.52 22.10
N ILE A 450 -10.73 -4.88 21.05
CA ILE A 450 -10.41 -6.28 20.74
C ILE A 450 -9.56 -6.89 21.83
N ALA A 451 -8.47 -6.21 22.25
CA ALA A 451 -7.60 -6.70 23.30
C ALA A 451 -8.38 -6.93 24.60
N LYS A 452 -9.16 -5.95 25.07
CA LYS A 452 -9.97 -6.07 26.28
C LYS A 452 -10.95 -7.25 26.22
N SER A 453 -11.66 -7.40 25.10
CA SER A 453 -12.70 -8.44 24.95
C SER A 453 -12.10 -9.83 24.73
N ALA A 454 -10.89 -9.92 24.18
CA ALA A 454 -10.19 -11.18 23.96
C ALA A 454 -9.86 -11.91 25.27
N THR A 455 -9.63 -11.17 26.36
CA THR A 455 -9.43 -11.77 27.68
C THR A 455 -10.64 -12.58 28.12
N ASP A 456 -11.83 -11.98 28.09
CA ASP A 456 -13.06 -12.61 28.58
C ASP A 456 -13.61 -13.63 27.58
N ILE A 457 -13.57 -13.32 26.29
CA ILE A 457 -14.23 -14.13 25.25
C ILE A 457 -13.36 -15.31 24.81
N LEU A 458 -12.04 -15.09 24.70
CA LEU A 458 -11.09 -16.07 24.17
C LEU A 458 -10.17 -16.68 25.23
N GLY A 459 -10.24 -16.20 26.48
CA GLY A 459 -9.40 -16.67 27.58
C GLY A 459 -7.92 -16.34 27.40
N ILE A 460 -7.61 -15.23 26.72
CA ILE A 460 -6.23 -14.79 26.45
C ILE A 460 -5.76 -13.87 27.58
N SER A 461 -4.76 -14.27 28.36
CA SER A 461 -4.31 -13.48 29.51
C SER A 461 -3.61 -12.15 29.16
N ASP A 462 -2.89 -12.10 28.05
CA ASP A 462 -2.15 -10.92 27.58
C ASP A 462 -2.31 -10.77 26.06
N PRO A 463 -3.45 -10.22 25.60
CA PRO A 463 -3.79 -10.16 24.19
C PRO A 463 -2.99 -9.10 23.44
N ILE A 464 -2.44 -9.49 22.30
CA ILE A 464 -1.72 -8.59 21.38
C ILE A 464 -2.66 -8.28 20.22
N ALA A 465 -3.22 -7.07 20.17
CA ALA A 465 -4.04 -6.62 19.06
C ALA A 465 -3.22 -5.74 18.10
N VAL A 466 -3.13 -6.14 16.84
CA VAL A 466 -2.57 -5.33 15.75
C VAL A 466 -3.64 -5.07 14.70
N LEU A 467 -3.46 -4.03 13.91
CA LEU A 467 -4.33 -3.69 12.79
C LEU A 467 -3.51 -3.66 11.52
N GLY A 468 -4.05 -4.24 10.45
CA GLY A 468 -3.51 -4.20 9.11
C GLY A 468 -4.58 -3.78 8.11
N GLY A 469 -4.32 -2.73 7.34
CA GLY A 469 -5.24 -2.17 6.36
C GLY A 469 -4.54 -1.06 5.56
N PRO A 470 -5.07 -0.65 4.41
CA PRO A 470 -6.36 -1.05 3.84
C PRO A 470 -6.31 -2.45 3.22
N ALA A 471 -7.34 -3.25 3.48
CA ALA A 471 -7.35 -4.66 3.16
C ALA A 471 -8.65 -5.11 2.50
N ASN A 472 -8.59 -6.22 1.75
CA ASN A 472 -9.75 -6.88 1.17
C ASN A 472 -10.58 -5.97 0.25
N THR A 473 -11.60 -5.26 0.73
CA THR A 473 -12.37 -4.27 -0.04
C THR A 473 -11.96 -2.88 0.42
N TYR A 474 -11.53 -2.02 -0.50
CA TYR A 474 -11.13 -0.65 -0.15
C TYR A 474 -12.34 0.24 0.14
N THR A 475 -12.49 0.70 1.39
CA THR A 475 -13.64 1.51 1.84
C THR A 475 -13.25 2.93 2.27
N HIS A 476 -12.21 3.51 1.68
CA HIS A 476 -11.68 4.83 2.04
C HIS A 476 -11.31 4.91 3.54
N TYR A 477 -11.73 5.94 4.27
CA TYR A 477 -11.24 6.25 5.62
C TYR A 477 -12.20 5.78 6.72
N ILE A 478 -11.65 5.58 7.92
CA ILE A 478 -12.41 5.28 9.14
C ILE A 478 -11.91 6.23 10.23
N THR A 479 -12.70 7.24 10.57
CA THR A 479 -12.38 8.18 11.68
C THR A 479 -13.18 7.86 12.93
N THR A 480 -12.79 8.47 14.06
CA THR A 480 -13.69 8.57 15.22
C THR A 480 -14.89 9.47 14.91
N GLU A 481 -15.95 9.43 15.74
CA GLU A 481 -17.09 10.35 15.60
C GLU A 481 -16.66 11.80 15.80
N GLU A 482 -15.71 12.02 16.70
CA GLU A 482 -15.15 13.32 17.05
C GLU A 482 -14.34 13.89 15.88
N GLU A 483 -13.45 13.09 15.29
CA GLU A 483 -12.71 13.47 14.08
C GLU A 483 -13.63 13.66 12.87
N TYR A 484 -14.65 12.79 12.73
CA TYR A 484 -15.67 12.91 11.68
C TYR A 484 -16.39 14.25 11.75
N SER A 485 -16.71 14.72 12.96
CA SER A 485 -17.42 15.99 13.15
C SER A 485 -16.65 17.22 12.65
N VAL A 486 -15.31 17.14 12.60
CA VAL A 486 -14.44 18.20 12.06
C VAL A 486 -14.47 18.20 10.53
N GLN A 487 -14.87 17.10 9.90
CA GLN A 487 -14.97 17.00 8.44
C GLN A 487 -13.70 17.44 7.73
N ARG A 488 -12.51 17.04 8.23
CA ARG A 488 -11.24 17.04 7.47
C ARG A 488 -11.30 16.08 6.27
N TYR A 489 -10.23 15.94 5.46
CA TYR A 489 -10.24 15.01 4.33
C TYR A 489 -10.66 13.58 4.74
N GLU A 490 -10.11 13.07 5.85
CA GLU A 490 -10.42 11.73 6.35
C GLU A 490 -11.89 11.62 6.82
N GLY A 491 -12.41 12.66 7.49
CA GLY A 491 -13.82 12.70 7.92
C GLY A 491 -14.80 12.83 6.74
N GLY A 492 -14.45 13.64 5.73
CA GLY A 492 -15.18 13.74 4.47
C GLY A 492 -15.14 12.45 3.65
N SER A 493 -14.10 11.63 3.86
CA SER A 493 -13.89 10.36 3.16
C SER A 493 -14.30 9.13 3.98
N THR A 494 -14.90 9.30 5.16
CA THR A 494 -15.44 8.21 5.96
C THR A 494 -16.83 7.85 5.43
N LEU A 495 -16.92 6.83 4.57
CA LEU A 495 -18.06 6.60 3.69
C LEU A 495 -19.41 6.48 4.40
N TYR A 496 -19.47 5.71 5.48
CA TYR A 496 -20.74 5.22 6.05
C TYR A 496 -21.26 6.06 7.22
N GLY A 497 -20.86 7.33 7.28
CA GLY A 497 -21.31 8.30 8.28
C GLY A 497 -20.52 8.25 9.60
N PRO A 498 -20.97 9.00 10.63
CA PRO A 498 -20.23 9.18 11.87
C PRO A 498 -19.97 7.87 12.62
N HIS A 499 -20.88 6.91 12.53
CA HIS A 499 -20.82 5.65 13.28
C HIS A 499 -20.02 4.54 12.60
N THR A 500 -19.25 4.85 11.54
CA THR A 500 -18.48 3.87 10.76
C THR A 500 -17.53 3.03 11.64
N LEU A 501 -16.71 3.68 12.49
CA LEU A 501 -15.81 2.97 13.42
C LEU A 501 -16.59 2.08 14.39
N ALA A 502 -17.68 2.59 14.96
CA ALA A 502 -18.49 1.86 15.91
C ALA A 502 -19.12 0.59 15.27
N ALA A 503 -19.52 0.65 14.01
CA ALA A 503 -20.04 -0.51 13.28
C ALA A 503 -18.96 -1.60 13.11
N HIS A 504 -17.75 -1.21 12.72
CA HIS A 504 -16.61 -2.12 12.62
C HIS A 504 -16.26 -2.78 13.95
N MET A 505 -16.20 -2.01 15.03
CA MET A 505 -15.97 -2.52 16.38
C MET A 505 -17.09 -3.47 16.81
N ASN A 506 -18.35 -3.11 16.58
CA ASN A 506 -19.50 -3.95 16.94
C ASN A 506 -19.41 -5.33 16.27
N LEU A 507 -19.19 -5.38 14.95
CA LEU A 507 -19.16 -6.63 14.20
C LEU A 507 -17.95 -7.50 14.59
N THR A 508 -16.77 -6.89 14.74
CA THR A 508 -15.57 -7.64 15.14
C THR A 508 -15.67 -8.20 16.55
N LEU A 509 -16.30 -7.48 17.48
CA LEU A 509 -16.58 -7.98 18.84
C LEU A 509 -17.65 -9.07 18.85
N THR A 510 -18.73 -8.89 18.08
CA THR A 510 -19.83 -9.86 17.96
C THR A 510 -19.33 -11.22 17.47
N TYR A 511 -18.41 -11.22 16.49
CA TYR A 511 -17.88 -12.45 15.91
C TYR A 511 -16.55 -12.91 16.53
N LEU A 512 -16.04 -12.20 17.54
CA LEU A 512 -14.82 -12.59 18.25
C LEU A 512 -14.83 -14.06 18.75
N PRO A 513 -15.96 -14.62 19.27
CA PRO A 513 -16.02 -16.02 19.69
C PRO A 513 -15.64 -17.04 18.60
N TYR A 514 -15.73 -16.70 17.31
CA TYR A 514 -15.33 -17.59 16.21
C TYR A 514 -13.81 -17.76 16.10
N LEU A 515 -13.02 -16.99 16.85
CA LEU A 515 -11.58 -17.20 17.01
C LEU A 515 -11.23 -18.19 18.14
N ARG A 516 -12.20 -18.84 18.79
CA ARG A 516 -11.96 -19.92 19.75
C ARG A 516 -11.38 -21.17 19.06
N ASP A 517 -10.86 -22.09 19.87
CA ASP A 517 -10.40 -23.40 19.41
C ASP A 517 -11.51 -24.17 18.67
N THR A 518 -11.13 -25.11 17.80
CA THR A 518 -12.07 -25.84 16.94
C THR A 518 -13.23 -26.51 17.72
N PRO A 519 -12.99 -27.25 18.83
CA PRO A 519 -14.07 -27.78 19.67
C PRO A 519 -15.06 -26.71 20.17
N SER A 520 -14.57 -25.61 20.72
CA SER A 520 -15.42 -24.52 21.22
C SER A 520 -16.18 -23.81 20.11
N ARG A 521 -15.53 -23.57 18.96
CA ARG A 521 -16.12 -22.93 17.79
C ARG A 521 -17.26 -23.75 17.19
N LYS A 522 -17.15 -25.09 17.17
CA LYS A 522 -18.21 -25.99 16.69
C LYS A 522 -19.50 -25.94 17.52
N LYS A 523 -19.47 -25.37 18.73
CA LYS A 523 -20.66 -25.17 19.58
C LYS A 523 -21.39 -23.86 19.28
N LEU A 524 -20.78 -22.97 18.51
CA LEU A 524 -21.40 -21.72 18.07
C LEU A 524 -22.37 -22.01 16.92
N PRO A 525 -23.40 -21.14 16.72
CA PRO A 525 -24.16 -21.18 15.49
C PRO A 525 -23.25 -21.02 14.26
N PRO A 526 -23.70 -21.40 13.06
CA PRO A 526 -22.99 -21.07 11.83
C PRO A 526 -22.76 -19.55 11.74
N LEU A 527 -21.55 -19.15 11.35
CA LEU A 527 -21.26 -17.75 11.11
C LEU A 527 -22.17 -17.25 9.96
N PRO A 528 -22.88 -16.12 10.12
CA PRO A 528 -23.57 -15.51 8.99
C PRO A 528 -22.52 -15.08 7.96
N MET A 529 -22.69 -15.41 6.69
CA MET A 529 -21.72 -15.01 5.65
C MET A 529 -21.92 -13.57 5.16
N GLY A 530 -23.12 -13.03 5.37
CA GLY A 530 -23.53 -11.75 4.79
C GLY A 530 -23.80 -11.83 3.28
N PRO A 531 -24.14 -10.69 2.64
CA PRO A 531 -24.32 -10.61 1.20
C PRO A 531 -22.97 -10.62 0.48
N ASP A 532 -22.88 -11.25 -0.68
CA ASP A 532 -21.68 -11.17 -1.53
C ASP A 532 -21.60 -9.80 -2.23
N PRO A 533 -20.40 -9.16 -2.27
CA PRO A 533 -20.21 -7.92 -3.00
C PRO A 533 -20.26 -8.14 -4.52
N PRO A 534 -20.68 -7.14 -5.32
CA PRO A 534 -20.59 -7.22 -6.77
C PRO A 534 -19.12 -7.26 -7.22
N VAL A 535 -18.83 -8.07 -8.23
CA VAL A 535 -17.51 -8.16 -8.88
C VAL A 535 -17.65 -7.64 -10.30
N ASN A 536 -17.08 -6.48 -10.58
CA ASN A 536 -17.32 -5.74 -11.82
C ASN A 536 -16.19 -5.93 -12.86
N THR A 537 -15.25 -6.85 -12.65
CA THR A 537 -14.07 -7.04 -13.51
C THR A 537 -14.41 -7.30 -14.99
N ASP A 538 -15.55 -7.94 -15.26
CA ASP A 538 -15.99 -8.28 -16.63
C ASP A 538 -16.91 -7.24 -17.27
N ILE A 539 -17.46 -6.32 -16.48
CA ILE A 539 -18.33 -5.23 -16.98
C ILE A 539 -17.67 -3.85 -16.91
N SER A 540 -16.50 -3.76 -16.27
CA SER A 540 -15.80 -2.49 -16.10
C SER A 540 -15.35 -1.92 -17.44
N TYR A 541 -15.55 -0.61 -17.61
CA TYR A 541 -15.09 0.08 -18.80
C TYR A 541 -13.58 0.30 -18.79
N SER A 542 -12.99 0.40 -19.97
CA SER A 542 -11.58 0.75 -20.15
C SER A 542 -11.43 1.72 -21.31
N PHE A 543 -10.93 2.91 -21.00
CA PHE A 543 -10.56 3.95 -21.97
C PHE A 543 -9.03 4.07 -22.11
N ILE A 544 -8.30 3.12 -21.51
CA ILE A 544 -6.84 3.02 -21.62
C ILE A 544 -6.50 2.56 -23.02
N THR A 545 -5.78 3.40 -23.78
CA THR A 545 -5.39 3.05 -25.15
C THR A 545 -4.44 1.84 -25.16
N PRO A 546 -4.80 0.74 -25.85
CA PRO A 546 -3.94 -0.42 -25.95
C PRO A 546 -2.66 -0.10 -26.73
N VAL A 547 -1.62 -0.93 -26.58
CA VAL A 547 -0.44 -0.81 -27.47
C VAL A 547 -0.86 -1.28 -28.86
N ALA A 548 -0.89 -0.38 -29.84
CA ALA A 548 -1.20 -0.72 -31.23
C ALA A 548 -0.04 -1.50 -31.86
N TYR A 549 1.13 -0.87 -31.93
CA TYR A 549 2.39 -1.42 -32.43
C TYR A 549 3.55 -0.52 -31.98
N ASP A 550 4.78 -1.00 -32.16
CA ASP A 550 6.01 -0.23 -31.99
C ASP A 550 6.85 -0.30 -33.27
N THR A 551 7.64 0.75 -33.52
CA THR A 551 8.60 0.79 -34.61
C THR A 551 9.96 1.32 -34.13
N ALA A 552 11.02 0.88 -34.79
CA ALA A 552 12.34 1.50 -34.68
C ALA A 552 12.52 2.56 -35.80
N PRO A 553 13.33 3.60 -35.59
CA PRO A 553 13.70 4.55 -36.64
C PRO A 553 14.30 3.86 -37.88
N ILE A 554 14.22 4.54 -39.04
CA ILE A 554 14.71 4.01 -40.32
C ILE A 554 16.19 3.60 -40.20
N ARG A 555 16.51 2.36 -40.63
CA ARG A 555 17.85 1.74 -40.56
C ARG A 555 18.40 1.58 -39.13
N LYS A 556 17.53 1.55 -38.13
CA LYS A 556 17.87 1.23 -36.74
C LYS A 556 17.04 0.04 -36.26
N SER A 557 17.52 -0.59 -35.19
CA SER A 557 16.84 -1.71 -34.53
C SER A 557 16.45 -1.34 -33.11
N PHE A 558 15.47 -2.06 -32.55
CA PHE A 558 15.22 -1.99 -31.11
C PHE A 558 16.46 -2.47 -30.34
N GLY A 559 16.79 -1.79 -29.24
CA GLY A 559 17.99 -2.06 -28.44
C GLY A 559 19.26 -1.34 -28.93
N ASP A 560 19.24 -0.67 -30.10
CA ASP A 560 20.34 0.17 -30.54
C ASP A 560 20.57 1.33 -29.57
N VAL A 561 21.84 1.63 -29.28
CA VAL A 561 22.23 2.74 -28.41
C VAL A 561 22.07 4.09 -29.13
N ILE A 562 21.39 5.03 -28.46
CA ILE A 562 21.19 6.42 -28.88
C ILE A 562 22.27 7.32 -28.28
N SER A 563 22.56 7.14 -26.99
CA SER A 563 23.60 7.88 -26.29
C SER A 563 24.21 7.06 -25.17
N SER A 564 25.50 7.22 -24.96
CA SER A 564 26.30 6.48 -24.00
C SER A 564 26.94 7.40 -22.95
N PRO A 565 27.40 6.85 -21.82
CA PRO A 565 28.26 7.56 -20.89
C PRO A 565 29.54 8.08 -21.57
N GLU A 566 30.12 9.14 -21.02
CA GLU A 566 31.34 9.74 -21.55
C GLU A 566 32.54 8.79 -21.37
N LYS A 567 33.10 8.29 -22.48
CA LYS A 567 34.21 7.33 -22.45
C LYS A 567 35.47 7.87 -21.75
N SER A 568 35.68 9.18 -21.75
CA SER A 568 36.82 9.85 -21.10
C SER A 568 36.60 10.12 -19.61
N LYS A 569 35.37 9.98 -19.10
CA LYS A 569 35.06 10.23 -17.69
C LYS A 569 35.18 8.94 -16.89
N THR A 570 35.96 8.99 -15.81
CA THR A 570 35.89 8.00 -14.74
C THR A 570 34.85 8.47 -13.73
N TYR A 571 33.83 7.65 -13.53
CA TYR A 571 32.72 7.93 -12.61
C TYR A 571 33.07 7.47 -11.19
N LYS A 572 32.43 8.07 -10.19
CA LYS A 572 32.65 7.79 -8.75
C LYS A 572 31.31 7.61 -8.02
N PRO A 573 31.31 7.11 -6.77
CA PRO A 573 30.11 7.13 -5.92
C PRO A 573 29.43 8.51 -5.91
N GLY A 574 28.11 8.52 -6.07
CA GLY A 574 27.28 9.74 -6.18
C GLY A 574 27.15 10.31 -7.59
N ASP A 575 27.97 9.88 -8.57
CA ASP A 575 27.73 10.21 -9.97
C ASP A 575 26.49 9.48 -10.52
N THR A 576 25.80 10.13 -11.45
CA THR A 576 24.74 9.49 -12.26
C THR A 576 25.25 9.15 -13.65
N VAL A 577 25.06 7.90 -14.06
CA VAL A 577 25.41 7.38 -15.38
C VAL A 577 24.13 7.08 -16.15
N LYS A 578 24.07 7.39 -17.45
CA LYS A 578 22.89 7.13 -18.29
C LYS A 578 23.28 6.49 -19.61
N THR A 579 22.53 5.47 -20.03
CA THR A 579 22.56 4.94 -21.39
C THR A 579 21.15 4.99 -21.96
N LYS A 580 21.01 5.50 -23.18
CA LYS A 580 19.74 5.59 -23.87
C LYS A 580 19.68 4.62 -25.04
N PHE A 581 18.56 3.95 -25.21
CA PHE A 581 18.31 2.95 -26.24
C PHE A 581 17.06 3.29 -27.06
N ILE A 582 17.00 2.82 -28.29
CA ILE A 582 15.74 2.69 -29.04
C ILE A 582 14.89 1.64 -28.33
N GLY A 583 13.72 2.06 -27.86
CA GLY A 583 12.85 1.26 -26.99
C GLY A 583 11.51 0.91 -27.63
N ALA A 584 10.78 0.05 -26.93
CA ALA A 584 9.38 -0.31 -27.22
C ALA A 584 8.50 -0.07 -25.99
N ASN A 585 7.17 -0.13 -26.14
CA ASN A 585 6.26 0.08 -25.01
C ASN A 585 6.40 -1.02 -23.95
N PRO A 586 6.62 -0.68 -22.66
CA PRO A 586 6.81 -1.69 -21.60
C PRO A 586 5.56 -2.53 -21.32
N ARG A 587 4.37 -2.10 -21.78
CA ARG A 587 3.12 -2.87 -21.63
C ARG A 587 3.04 -4.09 -22.55
N ASN A 588 3.95 -4.23 -23.51
CA ASN A 588 4.03 -5.46 -24.30
C ASN A 588 4.38 -6.68 -23.43
N ASN A 589 5.22 -6.47 -22.41
CA ASN A 589 5.60 -7.50 -21.46
C ASN A 589 6.06 -6.82 -20.16
N LEU A 590 5.33 -7.06 -19.07
CA LEU A 590 5.63 -6.47 -17.76
C LEU A 590 6.94 -6.99 -17.13
N LYS A 591 7.56 -8.01 -17.74
CA LYS A 591 8.76 -8.70 -17.24
C LYS A 591 8.57 -9.19 -15.81
N LEU A 592 7.42 -9.78 -15.50
CA LEU A 592 7.17 -10.40 -14.19
C LEU A 592 8.22 -11.49 -13.93
N GLU A 593 8.77 -11.53 -12.71
CA GLU A 593 9.89 -12.40 -12.33
C GLU A 593 11.16 -12.24 -13.19
N GLY A 594 11.29 -11.12 -13.92
CA GLY A 594 12.46 -10.76 -14.72
C GLY A 594 12.84 -9.30 -14.51
N THR A 595 13.63 -8.75 -15.44
CA THR A 595 14.10 -7.37 -15.38
C THR A 595 13.99 -6.66 -16.74
N PHE A 596 13.75 -5.36 -16.73
CA PHE A 596 13.87 -4.47 -17.89
C PHE A 596 15.31 -4.00 -18.11
N THR A 597 16.13 -3.95 -17.07
CA THR A 597 17.47 -3.38 -17.15
C THR A 597 18.44 -3.98 -16.14
N ALA A 598 19.72 -4.00 -16.49
CA ALA A 598 20.77 -4.44 -15.57
C ALA A 598 22.04 -3.62 -15.76
N VAL A 599 22.84 -3.54 -14.70
CA VAL A 599 24.24 -3.10 -14.76
C VAL A 599 25.12 -4.33 -14.63
N GLU A 600 26.02 -4.49 -15.58
CA GLU A 600 27.02 -5.55 -15.57
C GLU A 600 28.41 -4.98 -15.26
N TYR A 601 29.19 -5.73 -14.51
CA TYR A 601 30.57 -5.43 -14.14
C TYR A 601 31.53 -6.42 -14.80
N SER A 602 32.68 -5.93 -15.25
CA SER A 602 33.84 -6.73 -15.61
C SER A 602 35.06 -6.29 -14.80
N ALA A 603 35.71 -7.26 -14.16
CA ALA A 603 36.94 -7.04 -13.42
C ALA A 603 38.08 -6.60 -14.37
N PRO A 604 39.04 -5.78 -13.89
CA PRO A 604 40.19 -5.39 -14.69
C PRO A 604 40.92 -6.62 -15.27
N GLY A 605 41.07 -6.66 -16.61
CA GLY A 605 41.70 -7.77 -17.32
C GLY A 605 40.81 -8.99 -17.57
N SER A 606 39.54 -8.98 -17.14
CA SER A 606 38.56 -10.03 -17.43
C SER A 606 37.75 -9.75 -18.69
N ASN A 607 37.31 -10.82 -19.36
CA ASN A 607 36.32 -10.77 -20.45
C ASN A 607 34.93 -11.27 -19.99
N SER A 608 34.74 -11.57 -18.72
CA SER A 608 33.46 -12.01 -18.14
C SER A 608 32.66 -10.84 -17.58
N TRP A 609 31.35 -10.86 -17.81
CA TRP A 609 30.42 -9.87 -17.26
C TRP A 609 29.52 -10.50 -16.18
N GLU A 610 29.44 -9.87 -15.02
CA GLU A 610 28.52 -10.25 -13.93
C GLU A 610 27.43 -9.18 -13.72
N VAL A 611 26.17 -9.58 -13.58
CA VAL A 611 25.09 -8.65 -13.21
C VAL A 611 25.29 -8.25 -11.75
N VAL A 612 25.51 -6.96 -11.51
CA VAL A 612 25.72 -6.40 -10.18
C VAL A 612 24.54 -5.57 -9.68
N ARG A 613 23.72 -5.05 -10.60
CA ARG A 613 22.46 -4.37 -10.31
C ARG A 613 21.40 -4.74 -11.34
N ASP A 614 20.15 -4.73 -10.93
CA ASP A 614 18.97 -4.83 -11.82
C ASP A 614 17.84 -3.91 -11.32
N ASP A 615 16.65 -3.98 -11.94
CA ASP A 615 15.52 -3.09 -11.61
C ASP A 615 14.83 -3.39 -10.26
N PHE A 616 15.41 -4.31 -9.46
CA PHE A 616 15.14 -4.41 -8.03
C PHE A 616 15.85 -3.32 -7.22
N ASP A 617 17.02 -2.87 -7.67
CA ASP A 617 17.86 -1.93 -6.94
C ASP A 617 17.37 -0.49 -7.10
N TRP A 618 17.04 0.16 -5.98
CA TRP A 618 16.49 1.53 -5.92
C TRP A 618 17.23 2.59 -6.78
N THR A 619 18.54 2.40 -6.95
CA THR A 619 19.44 3.35 -7.65
C THR A 619 19.55 3.08 -9.15
N LEU A 620 18.99 1.99 -9.67
CA LEU A 620 18.89 1.71 -11.10
C LEU A 620 17.46 1.99 -11.58
N VAL A 621 17.32 3.00 -12.43
CA VAL A 621 16.02 3.50 -12.88
C VAL A 621 15.85 3.22 -14.37
N TYR A 622 14.70 2.65 -14.71
CA TYR A 622 14.24 2.47 -16.08
C TYR A 622 13.24 3.58 -16.43
N HIS A 623 13.60 4.42 -17.39
CA HIS A 623 12.69 5.43 -17.95
C HIS A 623 12.26 5.03 -19.35
N TRP A 624 10.97 5.19 -19.65
CA TRP A 624 10.39 5.02 -20.96
C TRP A 624 9.73 6.31 -21.43
N LYS A 625 9.93 6.65 -22.71
CA LYS A 625 9.33 7.82 -23.33
C LYS A 625 8.84 7.49 -24.73
N ARG A 626 7.56 7.80 -25.01
CA ARG A 626 7.05 7.84 -26.39
C ARG A 626 7.66 9.03 -27.13
N VAL A 627 8.27 8.78 -28.29
CA VAL A 627 8.85 9.84 -29.13
C VAL A 627 7.88 10.28 -30.21
N ASN A 628 7.29 9.33 -30.94
CA ASN A 628 6.27 9.61 -31.94
C ASN A 628 5.09 8.65 -31.77
N PRO A 629 3.91 9.12 -31.34
CA PRO A 629 2.74 8.26 -31.13
C PRO A 629 2.14 7.75 -32.45
N VAL A 630 2.26 8.51 -33.54
CA VAL A 630 1.70 8.13 -34.86
C VAL A 630 2.54 7.03 -35.49
N ILE A 631 3.86 7.15 -35.43
CA ILE A 631 4.80 6.17 -36.02
C ILE A 631 5.09 5.01 -35.03
N GLY A 632 4.87 5.20 -33.73
CA GLY A 632 5.10 4.17 -32.71
C GLY A 632 6.55 4.06 -32.23
N THR A 633 7.37 5.11 -32.34
CA THR A 633 8.76 5.10 -31.86
C THR A 633 8.85 5.48 -30.38
N SER A 634 9.76 4.85 -29.63
CA SER A 634 10.02 5.19 -28.22
C SER A 634 11.51 5.08 -27.88
N GLU A 635 11.87 5.69 -26.76
CA GLU A 635 13.21 5.62 -26.17
C GLU A 635 13.13 5.06 -24.75
N VAL A 636 14.16 4.32 -24.37
CA VAL A 636 14.40 3.91 -22.99
C VAL A 636 15.69 4.55 -22.51
N THR A 637 15.66 5.15 -21.33
CA THR A 637 16.87 5.61 -20.64
C THR A 637 17.07 4.76 -19.40
N VAL A 638 18.18 4.04 -19.35
CA VAL A 638 18.67 3.38 -18.14
C VAL A 638 19.55 4.38 -17.41
N GLU A 639 19.19 4.68 -16.17
CA GLU A 639 19.89 5.62 -15.31
C GLU A 639 20.38 4.89 -14.05
N TRP A 640 21.68 4.94 -13.77
CA TRP A 640 22.25 4.40 -12.55
C TRP A 640 22.88 5.52 -11.73
N LEU A 641 22.32 5.77 -10.55
CA LEU A 641 22.98 6.54 -9.51
C LEU A 641 23.98 5.62 -8.80
N ILE A 642 25.27 5.83 -9.01
CA ILE A 642 26.29 4.96 -8.43
C ILE A 642 26.23 5.10 -6.90
N ASP A 643 25.89 4.00 -6.22
CA ASP A 643 25.66 3.97 -4.78
C ASP A 643 26.79 4.66 -3.99
N ASP A 644 26.43 5.70 -3.24
CA ASP A 644 27.27 6.36 -2.26
C ASP A 644 27.00 5.80 -0.84
N ASP A 645 27.57 6.44 0.18
CA ASP A 645 27.34 6.06 1.58
C ASP A 645 25.87 6.16 1.99
N PHE A 646 25.10 7.05 1.37
CA PHE A 646 23.67 7.21 1.67
C PHE A 646 22.87 6.02 1.14
N TYR A 647 23.11 5.59 -0.11
CA TYR A 647 22.34 4.50 -0.74
C TYR A 647 22.88 3.08 -0.46
N SER A 648 24.12 2.95 0.03
CA SER A 648 24.76 1.66 0.30
C SER A 648 24.33 0.98 1.62
N VAL A 649 23.46 1.62 2.41
CA VAL A 649 23.01 1.13 3.73
C VAL A 649 22.42 -0.28 3.68
N GLY A 650 23.07 -1.23 4.34
CA GLY A 650 22.61 -2.61 4.35
C GLY A 650 22.87 -3.36 3.03
N ASN A 651 23.63 -2.81 2.08
CA ASN A 651 24.03 -3.55 0.88
C ASN A 651 25.29 -4.41 1.17
N PRO A 652 25.21 -5.75 1.09
CA PRO A 652 26.39 -6.62 1.26
C PRO A 652 27.34 -6.56 0.05
N ARG A 653 26.82 -6.19 -1.14
CA ARG A 653 27.60 -6.08 -2.37
C ARG A 653 28.27 -4.71 -2.44
N LYS A 654 29.52 -4.64 -1.98
CA LYS A 654 30.34 -3.44 -2.10
C LYS A 654 30.60 -3.11 -3.58
N LEU A 655 30.50 -1.83 -3.90
CA LEU A 655 30.88 -1.28 -5.20
C LEU A 655 32.38 -1.53 -5.44
N LYS A 656 32.75 -1.88 -6.68
CA LYS A 656 34.13 -2.21 -7.05
C LYS A 656 34.64 -1.25 -8.12
N SER A 657 35.92 -0.92 -8.10
CA SER A 657 36.56 -0.25 -9.23
C SER A 657 36.63 -1.19 -10.44
N GLY A 658 36.38 -0.67 -11.65
CA GLY A 658 36.49 -1.43 -12.90
C GLY A 658 35.52 -0.97 -13.97
N THR A 659 35.25 -1.87 -14.92
CA THR A 659 34.48 -1.56 -16.13
C THR A 659 33.03 -2.00 -15.97
N TYR A 660 32.10 -1.14 -16.34
CA TYR A 660 30.67 -1.39 -16.25
C TYR A 660 29.98 -1.18 -17.60
N ARG A 661 28.82 -1.79 -17.81
CA ARG A 661 27.92 -1.50 -18.93
C ARG A 661 26.46 -1.67 -18.54
N MET A 662 25.56 -1.02 -19.27
CA MET A 662 24.11 -1.12 -19.05
C MET A 662 23.46 -2.05 -20.08
N ARG A 663 22.51 -2.87 -19.64
CA ARG A 663 21.70 -3.75 -20.47
C ARG A 663 20.26 -3.28 -20.47
N TYR A 664 19.57 -3.44 -21.61
CA TYR A 664 18.14 -3.20 -21.74
C TYR A 664 17.48 -4.47 -22.31
N PHE A 665 16.40 -4.93 -21.68
CA PHE A 665 15.60 -6.07 -22.13
C PHE A 665 14.19 -5.60 -22.45
N GLY A 666 13.80 -5.67 -23.72
CA GLY A 666 12.52 -5.15 -24.19
C GLY A 666 11.73 -6.16 -25.02
N ASP A 667 10.46 -5.83 -25.25
CA ASP A 667 9.55 -6.57 -26.11
C ASP A 667 8.84 -5.58 -27.01
N SER A 668 8.88 -5.83 -28.32
CA SER A 668 8.27 -4.96 -29.33
C SER A 668 7.05 -5.63 -29.94
N LYS A 669 5.98 -4.85 -30.17
CA LYS A 669 4.76 -5.33 -30.81
C LYS A 669 4.74 -4.93 -32.28
N LYS A 670 4.62 -5.90 -33.18
CA LYS A 670 4.46 -5.67 -34.62
C LYS A 670 3.01 -5.32 -34.97
N LEU A 671 2.80 -4.77 -36.17
CA LEU A 671 1.46 -4.37 -36.64
C LEU A 671 0.47 -5.56 -36.73
N ASN A 672 0.97 -6.78 -36.95
CA ASN A 672 0.16 -8.00 -36.94
C ASN A 672 -0.18 -8.51 -35.53
N GLY A 673 0.29 -7.83 -34.47
CA GLY A 673 0.05 -8.18 -33.08
C GLY A 673 1.15 -9.01 -32.41
N ASP A 674 2.09 -9.57 -33.17
CA ASP A 674 3.16 -10.41 -32.63
C ASP A 674 4.09 -9.61 -31.72
N ILE A 675 4.46 -10.20 -30.59
CA ILE A 675 5.41 -9.62 -29.64
C ILE A 675 6.74 -10.37 -29.77
N SER A 676 7.83 -9.63 -29.92
CA SER A 676 9.19 -10.19 -30.06
C SER A 676 10.14 -9.54 -29.07
N GLN A 677 10.87 -10.38 -28.33
CA GLN A 677 11.91 -9.96 -27.41
C GLN A 677 13.14 -9.44 -28.17
N PHE A 678 13.81 -8.44 -27.59
CA PHE A 678 15.11 -7.96 -28.02
C PHE A 678 15.94 -7.52 -26.81
N GLU A 679 17.22 -7.30 -27.04
CA GLU A 679 18.14 -6.77 -26.03
C GLU A 679 19.01 -5.65 -26.59
N GLY A 680 19.35 -4.70 -25.72
CA GLY A 680 20.33 -3.65 -25.98
C GLY A 680 21.51 -3.77 -25.02
N THR A 681 22.72 -3.54 -25.52
CA THR A 681 23.94 -3.48 -24.72
C THR A 681 24.61 -2.12 -24.93
N GLY A 682 24.74 -1.36 -23.85
CA GLY A 682 25.39 -0.06 -23.84
C GLY A 682 26.90 -0.14 -24.00
N ASP A 683 27.51 0.98 -24.39
CA ASP A 683 28.97 1.14 -24.30
C ASP A 683 29.45 0.98 -22.85
N THR A 684 30.72 0.59 -22.70
CA THR A 684 31.36 0.46 -21.40
C THR A 684 31.78 1.80 -20.80
N PHE A 685 31.80 1.91 -19.48
CA PHE A 685 32.30 3.06 -18.72
C PHE A 685 33.11 2.61 -17.49
N GLN A 686 33.96 3.48 -16.97
CA GLN A 686 34.82 3.19 -15.82
C GLN A 686 34.25 3.78 -14.53
N VAL A 687 34.29 3.00 -13.45
CA VAL A 687 33.98 3.46 -12.10
C VAL A 687 35.20 3.28 -11.20
N GLN A 688 35.49 4.28 -10.38
CA GLN A 688 36.54 4.27 -9.36
C GLN A 688 35.92 4.57 -8.00
N VAL A 689 36.17 3.67 -7.04
CA VAL A 689 35.76 3.78 -5.63
C VAL A 689 36.90 4.32 -4.79
#